data_AF-A0A1Z5TUE2-F1
#
_entry.id   AF-A0A1Z5TUE2-F1
#
_cell.length_a   1.000
_cell.length_b   1.000
_cell.length_c   1.000
_cell.angle_alpha   90.00
_cell.angle_beta   90.00
_cell.angle_gamma   90.00
#
_symmetry.space_group_name_H-M   'P 1'
#
loop_
_entity.id
_entity.type
_entity.pdbx_description
1 polymer ?
#
loop_
_entity_poly.entity_id
_entity_poly.type
_entity_poly.pdbx_seq_one_letter_code
_entity_poly.pdbx_strand_id
1 'polypeptide(L)'
;MSSTTTHPLSPPTLGEICSTLRPALKANYSDSSIEIVTCPDLTAPPFHLASQGLSGKESIADIGGQAHLFPRPLKEKKYSLVDCAKSMGMSQQRGLLIGAGAAPWHVIGQNAELAPNVSWEGSMDEESRVRNQTFVTRVESHGGQVRCERLPSMEFALMMNLFGCEGVTGDVLRVTAKGRRGQQGSFTECLRQALHAEYGGERQVSLGGVFVMKKGKAVFHVMPDFPPEEALPFPSHDAVNEWLTFRQFSAPIVCLSVLHSADPEKLGLRMEHTHCFSTDKDEGGHYHHDILPDENDDEEIDKSGDSISVHYRGTLLSDGVLFDESYRRGSPFTFHLGAGEVIAGWDQGLLDMCPGERRNLTIPPELGYGDSGIGPIPGGATLRFETELVDIVGVKQETKSVLSASTATEATFGIATAPPNPSQEAEAKPAETESELTATPLESADSQKDPEQQPGEQGECRLLGPFALLVQGALGAFAILSLVWKRYRENPKRPWKIWFFDVSKQVVGSILTHILNLAMSMVGNVDVVNAAASKGSEGSQADAEGRQPNPCSYYLLNLAIDTTIGIPVLYLLLKVLHGLFVHTPLARPKESIKSGHYGQPPRVTWWLKQSVIYFIGLVGMKLFVFFLFAAMPFLPWIGDWALRWANGNEALEITFAMFIFPLVMNAVQYWIIDNFIMDKKKDGEGYEAVEQDDEDDGNAHERQRERADSGESDSSVTQVAEEDGRGKSQVEDATLKEVNPTPLPVRTSHEDGK
;
A
#
# COMPACT_ATOMS: atom_id res chain seq x y z
N MET A 1 24.01 -23.91 6.79
CA MET A 1 23.92 -22.48 7.17
C MET A 1 25.09 -21.73 6.56
N SER A 2 24.99 -21.19 5.33
CA SER A 2 26.17 -20.66 4.61
C SER A 2 26.33 -19.13 4.61
N SER A 3 25.60 -18.38 5.43
CA SER A 3 25.90 -16.96 5.68
C SER A 3 25.16 -16.45 6.92
N THR A 4 25.81 -16.48 8.09
CA THR A 4 25.37 -15.70 9.24
C THR A 4 26.02 -14.32 9.14
N THR A 5 25.23 -13.25 9.26
CA THR A 5 25.75 -11.89 9.41
C THR A 5 25.45 -11.41 10.82
N THR A 6 26.35 -10.62 11.38
CA THR A 6 26.24 -10.12 12.76
C THR A 6 26.26 -8.61 12.73
N HIS A 7 25.24 -8.01 13.33
CA HIS A 7 25.04 -6.56 13.34
C HIS A 7 25.04 -6.07 14.78
N PRO A 8 26.04 -5.27 15.18
CA PRO A 8 26.10 -4.75 16.54
C PRO A 8 25.00 -3.69 16.73
N LEU A 9 24.06 -3.96 17.64
CA LEU A 9 23.09 -2.95 18.06
C LEU A 9 23.68 -2.08 19.16
N SER A 10 23.42 -0.78 19.07
CA SER A 10 23.60 0.15 20.18
C SER A 10 22.20 0.49 20.66
N PRO A 11 21.63 -0.18 21.67
CA PRO A 11 20.29 0.15 22.14
C PRO A 11 20.30 1.34 23.12
N PRO A 12 19.21 2.12 23.21
CA PRO A 12 19.00 3.05 24.31
C PRO A 12 18.88 2.31 25.65
N THR A 13 19.09 3.04 26.74
CA THR A 13 18.92 2.53 28.11
C THR A 13 17.45 2.19 28.39
N LEU A 14 17.21 1.30 29.35
CA LEU A 14 15.85 0.99 29.82
C LEU A 14 15.07 2.26 30.23
N GLY A 15 15.75 3.26 30.81
CA GLY A 15 15.15 4.53 31.22
C GLY A 15 14.70 5.39 30.04
N GLU A 16 15.49 5.44 28.98
CA GLU A 16 15.13 6.12 27.74
C GLU A 16 13.94 5.44 27.06
N ILE A 17 13.98 4.11 26.90
CA ILE A 17 12.85 3.35 26.34
C ILE A 17 11.57 3.55 27.16
N CYS A 18 11.69 3.51 28.49
CA CYS A 18 10.56 3.76 29.38
C CYS A 18 9.96 5.17 29.18
N SER A 19 10.80 6.16 28.92
CA SER A 19 10.38 7.54 28.66
C SER A 19 9.71 7.68 27.28
N THR A 20 10.20 6.97 26.26
CA THR A 20 9.63 6.93 24.91
C THR A 20 8.28 6.22 24.86
N LEU A 21 8.15 5.05 25.49
CA LEU A 21 6.95 4.22 25.41
C LEU A 21 5.80 4.73 26.28
N ARG A 22 6.09 5.40 27.40
CA ARG A 22 5.07 5.90 28.34
C ARG A 22 4.01 6.80 27.70
N PRO A 23 4.35 7.86 26.92
CA PRO A 23 3.33 8.68 26.27
C PRO A 23 2.52 7.89 25.24
N ALA A 24 3.14 7.02 24.44
CA ALA A 24 2.44 6.21 23.45
C ALA A 24 1.44 5.24 24.10
N LEU A 25 1.84 4.55 25.16
CA LEU A 25 0.97 3.67 25.93
C LEU A 25 -0.20 4.42 26.55
N LYS A 26 -0.01 5.66 27.03
CA LYS A 26 -1.10 6.50 27.56
C LYS A 26 -2.04 7.00 26.48
N ALA A 27 -1.53 7.27 25.28
CA ALA A 27 -2.36 7.66 24.14
C ALA A 27 -3.24 6.50 23.67
N ASN A 28 -2.73 5.27 23.77
CA ASN A 28 -3.38 4.10 23.18
C ASN A 28 -4.22 3.26 24.13
N TYR A 29 -4.05 3.42 25.45
CA TYR A 29 -4.73 2.61 26.45
C TYR A 29 -5.34 3.48 27.54
N SER A 30 -6.53 3.07 27.98
CA SER A 30 -7.26 3.74 29.06
C SER A 30 -6.53 3.71 30.41
N ASP A 31 -5.81 2.62 30.67
CA ASP A 31 -4.96 2.43 31.84
C ASP A 31 -3.68 1.73 31.36
N SER A 32 -2.55 2.39 31.56
CA SER A 32 -1.25 1.82 31.21
C SER A 32 -0.16 2.27 32.17
N SER A 33 0.80 1.37 32.39
CA SER A 33 2.01 1.64 33.14
C SER A 33 3.22 1.06 32.42
N ILE A 34 4.36 1.72 32.60
CA ILE A 34 5.66 1.20 32.21
C ILE A 34 6.69 1.62 33.25
N GLU A 35 7.46 0.66 33.70
CA GLU A 35 8.45 0.80 34.77
C GLU A 35 9.58 -0.21 34.59
N ILE A 36 10.73 0.13 35.15
CA ILE A 36 11.88 -0.77 35.21
C ILE A 36 11.76 -1.53 36.52
N VAL A 37 11.76 -2.86 36.45
CA VAL A 37 11.67 -3.74 37.62
C VAL A 37 12.70 -4.84 37.51
N THR A 38 13.11 -5.38 38.65
CA THR A 38 13.79 -6.67 38.67
C THR A 38 12.84 -7.74 38.17
N CYS A 39 13.28 -8.51 37.18
CA CYS A 39 12.50 -9.53 36.51
C CYS A 39 11.89 -10.50 37.53
N PRO A 40 10.55 -10.70 37.54
CA PRO A 40 9.94 -11.73 38.36
C PRO A 40 10.40 -13.12 37.88
N ASP A 41 10.22 -14.16 38.69
CA ASP A 41 10.49 -15.53 38.26
C ASP A 41 9.50 -15.93 37.14
N LEU A 42 10.00 -15.94 35.91
CA LEU A 42 9.18 -16.23 34.73
C LEU A 42 8.92 -17.73 34.54
N THR A 43 9.52 -18.61 35.35
CA THR A 43 9.15 -20.04 35.32
C THR A 43 7.81 -20.30 35.99
N ALA A 44 7.36 -19.38 36.84
CA ALA A 44 6.09 -19.45 37.54
C ALA A 44 4.91 -18.98 36.65
N PRO A 45 3.67 -19.36 36.99
CA PRO A 45 2.49 -18.75 36.40
C PRO A 45 2.50 -17.22 36.56
N PRO A 46 2.00 -16.45 35.58
CA PRO A 46 1.33 -16.91 34.36
C PRO A 46 2.28 -17.13 33.16
N PHE A 47 3.60 -17.00 33.31
CA PHE A 47 4.54 -16.93 32.17
C PHE A 47 5.03 -18.29 31.69
N HIS A 48 5.28 -19.23 32.60
CA HIS A 48 5.69 -20.60 32.28
C HIS A 48 6.91 -20.71 31.34
N LEU A 49 7.87 -19.78 31.44
CA LEU A 49 9.12 -19.84 30.70
C LEU A 49 10.05 -20.95 31.20
N ALA A 50 10.99 -21.36 30.35
CA ALA A 50 12.00 -22.34 30.70
C ALA A 50 13.03 -21.80 31.70
N SER A 51 13.26 -20.48 31.74
CA SER A 51 14.19 -19.81 32.67
C SER A 51 13.50 -18.75 33.53
N GLN A 52 14.17 -18.35 34.62
CA GLN A 52 13.64 -17.41 35.62
C GLN A 52 13.63 -15.96 35.16
N GLY A 53 14.50 -15.56 34.22
CA GLY A 53 14.57 -14.18 33.76
C GLY A 53 14.90 -14.03 32.28
N LEU A 54 14.99 -12.78 31.84
CA LEU A 54 15.22 -12.36 30.44
C LEU A 54 16.50 -11.54 30.28
N SER A 55 17.38 -11.55 31.29
CA SER A 55 18.57 -10.70 31.29
C SER A 55 19.85 -11.47 31.00
N GLY A 56 20.87 -10.71 30.60
CA GLY A 56 22.24 -11.16 30.37
C GLY A 56 22.53 -11.42 28.90
N LYS A 57 23.41 -10.60 28.31
CA LYS A 57 23.89 -10.72 26.91
C LYS A 57 22.76 -10.98 25.93
N GLU A 58 21.77 -10.11 25.96
CA GLU A 58 20.59 -10.20 25.13
C GLU A 58 20.96 -10.04 23.65
N SER A 59 20.33 -10.84 22.80
CA SER A 59 20.56 -10.85 21.36
C SER A 59 19.28 -11.27 20.64
N ILE A 60 19.15 -10.89 19.37
CA ILE A 60 18.03 -11.30 18.52
C ILE A 60 18.58 -11.95 17.26
N ALA A 61 17.86 -12.95 16.75
CA ALA A 61 18.14 -13.55 15.45
C ALA A 61 16.89 -13.56 14.58
N ASP A 62 17.08 -13.20 13.31
CA ASP A 62 16.11 -13.42 12.23
C ASP A 62 16.67 -14.52 11.33
N ILE A 63 15.96 -15.66 11.26
CA ILE A 63 16.38 -16.84 10.54
C ILE A 63 15.40 -17.11 9.42
N GLY A 64 15.90 -17.12 8.19
CA GLY A 64 15.09 -17.40 7.00
C GLY A 64 14.17 -16.24 6.66
N GLY A 65 12.88 -16.51 6.48
CA GLY A 65 11.87 -15.48 6.23
C GLY A 65 10.67 -16.00 5.45
N GLN A 66 9.69 -15.12 5.21
CA GLN A 66 8.48 -15.48 4.45
C GLN A 66 8.80 -15.96 3.02
N ALA A 67 9.91 -15.51 2.45
CA ALA A 67 10.40 -15.97 1.14
C ALA A 67 10.77 -17.46 1.10
N HIS A 68 10.90 -18.13 2.26
CA HIS A 68 11.04 -19.59 2.32
C HIS A 68 9.70 -20.32 2.27
N LEU A 69 8.58 -19.63 2.49
CA LEU A 69 7.23 -20.18 2.41
C LEU A 69 6.56 -19.83 1.07
N PHE A 70 6.67 -18.58 0.63
CA PHE A 70 6.07 -18.04 -0.59
C PHE A 70 7.16 -17.76 -1.66
N PRO A 71 6.89 -18.02 -2.96
CA PRO A 71 5.65 -18.54 -3.55
C PRO A 71 5.53 -20.05 -3.48
N ARG A 72 6.59 -20.76 -3.10
CA ARG A 72 6.60 -22.21 -2.92
C ARG A 72 7.41 -22.56 -1.68
N PRO A 73 6.90 -23.41 -0.77
CA PRO A 73 7.63 -23.78 0.43
C PRO A 73 8.95 -24.48 0.12
N LEU A 74 10.06 -23.92 0.60
CA LEU A 74 11.40 -24.47 0.49
C LEU A 74 11.64 -25.52 1.58
N LYS A 75 11.19 -26.74 1.32
CA LYS A 75 11.21 -27.87 2.28
C LYS A 75 12.64 -28.26 2.72
N GLU A 76 13.67 -27.88 1.99
CA GLU A 76 15.07 -28.07 2.40
C GLU A 76 15.53 -27.12 3.52
N LYS A 77 14.78 -26.05 3.81
CA LYS A 77 15.11 -25.06 4.84
C LYS A 77 14.71 -25.58 6.22
N LYS A 78 15.61 -26.39 6.79
CA LYS A 78 15.52 -26.99 8.12
C LYS A 78 16.63 -26.44 9.01
N TYR A 79 16.31 -26.20 10.26
CA TYR A 79 17.18 -25.51 11.20
C TYR A 79 17.09 -26.14 12.59
N SER A 80 18.11 -25.90 13.40
CA SER A 80 18.19 -26.32 14.80
C SER A 80 18.34 -25.10 15.70
N LEU A 81 17.56 -25.04 16.78
CA LEU A 81 17.69 -24.01 17.81
C LEU A 81 19.10 -24.03 18.44
N VAL A 82 19.74 -25.21 18.49
CA VAL A 82 21.12 -25.36 19.01
C VAL A 82 22.12 -24.64 18.12
N ASP A 83 22.02 -24.82 16.81
CA ASP A 83 22.90 -24.17 15.83
C ASP A 83 22.64 -22.66 15.75
N CYS A 84 21.38 -22.24 15.95
CA CYS A 84 21.01 -20.84 16.08
C CYS A 84 21.66 -20.22 17.31
N ALA A 85 21.58 -20.84 18.50
CA ALA A 85 22.24 -20.34 19.71
C ALA A 85 23.75 -20.17 19.51
N LYS A 86 24.40 -21.15 18.87
CA LYS A 86 25.84 -21.08 18.51
C LYS A 86 26.12 -19.92 17.55
N SER A 87 25.27 -19.74 16.54
CA SER A 87 25.40 -18.65 15.55
C SER A 87 25.13 -17.26 16.15
N MET A 88 24.26 -17.18 17.16
CA MET A 88 23.99 -15.98 17.95
C MET A 88 25.14 -15.63 18.93
N GLY A 89 26.18 -16.47 19.02
CA GLY A 89 27.29 -16.27 19.95
C GLY A 89 26.90 -16.47 21.41
N MET A 90 25.82 -17.21 21.69
CA MET A 90 25.34 -17.46 23.05
C MET A 90 26.26 -18.39 23.82
N SER A 91 26.25 -18.25 25.15
CA SER A 91 27.01 -19.10 26.05
C SER A 91 26.57 -20.56 25.92
N GLN A 92 27.55 -21.45 25.71
CA GLN A 92 27.27 -22.89 25.68
C GLN A 92 26.91 -23.44 27.08
N GLN A 93 27.21 -22.70 28.14
CA GLN A 93 26.99 -23.14 29.52
C GLN A 93 25.61 -22.74 30.06
N ARG A 94 25.01 -21.67 29.57
CA ARG A 94 23.64 -21.31 29.94
C ARG A 94 22.99 -20.42 28.89
N GLY A 95 21.67 -20.48 28.81
CA GLY A 95 20.90 -19.52 28.04
C GLY A 95 19.41 -19.79 28.04
N LEU A 96 18.67 -18.85 27.46
CA LEU A 96 17.25 -18.91 27.18
C LEU A 96 17.02 -18.45 25.75
N LEU A 97 16.25 -19.22 24.99
CA LEU A 97 15.72 -18.86 23.68
C LEU A 97 14.19 -18.86 23.73
N ILE A 98 13.59 -17.73 23.34
CA ILE A 98 12.15 -17.59 23.13
C ILE A 98 11.88 -16.91 21.78
N GLY A 99 10.69 -17.09 21.21
CA GLY A 99 10.39 -16.46 19.93
C GLY A 99 9.18 -17.03 19.20
N ALA A 100 9.20 -16.91 17.87
CA ALA A 100 8.09 -17.23 16.98
C ALA A 100 8.60 -17.71 15.61
N GLY A 101 8.03 -18.80 15.08
CA GLY A 101 8.41 -19.31 13.76
C GLY A 101 7.64 -20.57 13.35
N ALA A 102 8.06 -21.18 12.25
CA ALA A 102 7.38 -22.36 11.69
C ALA A 102 7.92 -23.67 12.29
N ALA A 103 7.00 -24.57 12.63
CA ALA A 103 7.32 -25.84 13.27
C ALA A 103 8.09 -26.79 12.34
N PRO A 104 8.85 -27.76 12.91
CA PRO A 104 9.57 -28.75 12.12
C PRO A 104 8.61 -29.77 11.51
N TRP A 105 8.02 -29.45 10.36
CA TRP A 105 7.11 -30.35 9.64
C TRP A 105 7.72 -31.74 9.36
N HIS A 106 9.05 -31.83 9.28
CA HIS A 106 9.78 -33.08 9.09
C HIS A 106 9.85 -33.95 10.35
N VAL A 107 9.55 -33.40 11.53
CA VAL A 107 9.46 -34.11 12.81
C VAL A 107 8.01 -34.43 13.14
N ILE A 108 7.11 -33.46 12.99
CA ILE A 108 5.70 -33.60 13.39
C ILE A 108 4.78 -34.11 12.26
N GLY A 109 5.28 -34.17 11.03
CA GLY A 109 4.56 -34.71 9.87
C GLY A 109 3.67 -33.70 9.12
N GLN A 110 3.52 -32.48 9.62
CA GLN A 110 2.71 -31.43 8.99
C GLN A 110 3.25 -30.03 9.30
N ASN A 111 2.86 -29.04 8.51
CA ASN A 111 3.14 -27.65 8.84
C ASN A 111 2.32 -27.17 10.06
N ALA A 112 2.87 -26.23 10.84
CA ALA A 112 2.30 -25.72 12.08
C ALA A 112 3.05 -24.48 12.60
N GLU A 113 2.50 -23.81 13.60
CA GLU A 113 3.14 -22.70 14.32
C GLU A 113 4.00 -23.21 15.47
N LEU A 114 5.14 -22.56 15.73
CA LEU A 114 6.05 -22.89 16.82
C LEU A 114 6.29 -21.68 17.74
N ALA A 115 6.12 -21.88 19.04
CA ALA A 115 6.51 -20.94 20.10
C ALA A 115 7.69 -21.53 20.88
N PRO A 116 8.95 -21.36 20.41
CA PRO A 116 10.13 -21.86 21.10
C PRO A 116 10.25 -21.25 22.50
N ASN A 117 10.53 -22.10 23.49
CA ASN A 117 10.73 -21.69 24.88
C ASN A 117 11.69 -22.68 25.53
N VAL A 118 12.99 -22.42 25.40
CA VAL A 118 14.03 -23.38 25.78
C VAL A 118 15.13 -22.71 26.58
N SER A 119 15.55 -23.36 27.67
CA SER A 119 16.75 -22.97 28.40
C SER A 119 17.72 -24.14 28.59
N TRP A 120 18.96 -23.83 28.92
CA TRP A 120 19.97 -24.83 29.28
C TRP A 120 20.87 -24.35 30.41
N GLU A 121 21.44 -25.31 31.15
CA GLU A 121 22.45 -25.07 32.18
C GLU A 121 23.49 -26.23 32.20
N GLY A 122 24.76 -25.91 31.97
CA GLY A 122 25.88 -26.84 31.84
C GLY A 122 26.26 -27.16 30.38
N SER A 123 25.29 -27.42 29.50
CA SER A 123 25.51 -27.59 28.06
C SER A 123 24.18 -27.62 27.30
N MET A 124 24.13 -27.00 26.12
CA MET A 124 22.97 -27.11 25.22
C MET A 124 22.99 -28.42 24.39
N ASP A 125 24.16 -29.04 24.24
CA ASP A 125 24.32 -30.29 23.49
C ASP A 125 23.94 -31.54 24.32
N GLU A 126 23.78 -31.39 25.64
CA GLU A 126 23.32 -32.45 26.54
C GLU A 126 21.82 -32.31 26.81
N GLU A 127 21.00 -33.15 26.20
CA GLU A 127 19.53 -33.08 26.32
C GLU A 127 19.03 -33.07 27.79
N SER A 128 19.71 -33.79 28.70
CA SER A 128 19.39 -33.80 30.14
C SER A 128 19.57 -32.46 30.85
N ARG A 129 20.31 -31.53 30.23
CA ARG A 129 20.61 -30.17 30.71
C ARG A 129 19.74 -29.11 30.05
N VAL A 130 18.90 -29.51 29.09
CA VAL A 130 18.00 -28.63 28.36
C VAL A 130 16.60 -28.74 28.95
N ARG A 131 16.02 -27.60 29.34
CA ARG A 131 14.62 -27.50 29.71
C ARG A 131 13.83 -26.97 28.52
N ASN A 132 13.26 -27.88 27.74
CA ASN A 132 12.39 -27.53 26.62
C ASN A 132 10.94 -27.38 27.09
N GLN A 133 10.37 -26.19 26.92
CA GLN A 133 8.96 -25.83 27.17
C GLN A 133 8.30 -25.29 25.90
N THR A 134 8.83 -25.64 24.72
CA THR A 134 8.33 -25.20 23.41
C THR A 134 6.93 -25.74 23.15
N PHE A 135 6.07 -24.89 22.59
CA PHE A 135 4.74 -25.26 22.14
C PHE A 135 4.65 -25.27 20.61
N VAL A 136 3.90 -26.22 20.08
CA VAL A 136 3.50 -26.30 18.68
C VAL A 136 1.98 -26.17 18.60
N THR A 137 1.50 -25.36 17.66
CA THR A 137 0.06 -25.20 17.42
C THR A 137 -0.26 -25.56 15.99
N ARG A 138 -1.17 -26.52 15.81
CA ARG A 138 -1.49 -27.10 14.50
C ARG A 138 -2.99 -27.19 14.26
N VAL A 139 -3.39 -27.12 13.00
CA VAL A 139 -4.76 -27.42 12.57
C VAL A 139 -4.89 -28.94 12.38
N GLU A 140 -5.89 -29.55 13.00
CA GLU A 140 -6.20 -30.97 12.83
C GLU A 140 -6.91 -31.21 11.49
N SER A 141 -6.54 -32.30 10.81
CA SER A 141 -7.02 -32.61 9.45
C SER A 141 -8.52 -32.89 9.36
N HIS A 142 -9.19 -33.18 10.48
CA HIS A 142 -10.63 -33.48 10.54
C HIS A 142 -11.30 -32.43 11.44
N GLY A 143 -12.15 -31.57 10.85
CA GLY A 143 -12.95 -30.58 11.59
C GLY A 143 -12.29 -29.21 11.80
N GLY A 144 -11.04 -29.03 11.35
CA GLY A 144 -10.34 -27.73 11.42
C GLY A 144 -10.02 -27.26 12.84
N GLN A 145 -10.23 -28.10 13.85
CA GLN A 145 -9.93 -27.79 15.25
C GLN A 145 -8.43 -27.51 15.41
N VAL A 146 -8.09 -26.56 16.28
CA VAL A 146 -6.70 -26.25 16.62
C VAL A 146 -6.28 -27.07 17.83
N ARG A 147 -5.04 -27.56 17.79
CA ARG A 147 -4.42 -28.25 18.91
C ARG A 147 -3.09 -27.59 19.26
N CYS A 148 -2.93 -27.22 20.52
CA CYS A 148 -1.71 -26.61 21.06
C CYS A 148 -1.08 -27.57 22.08
N GLU A 149 0.14 -28.02 21.83
CA GLU A 149 0.80 -28.98 22.72
C GLU A 149 2.31 -28.77 22.81
N ARG A 150 2.96 -29.42 23.78
CA ARG A 150 4.40 -29.36 23.94
C ARG A 150 5.12 -30.14 22.84
N LEU A 151 6.15 -29.53 22.27
CA LEU A 151 7.04 -30.18 21.30
C LEU A 151 8.41 -30.46 21.95
N PRO A 152 8.82 -31.73 22.10
CA PRO A 152 10.14 -32.05 22.65
C PRO A 152 11.31 -31.76 21.69
N SER A 153 11.03 -31.51 20.40
CA SER A 153 12.06 -31.23 19.40
C SER A 153 12.68 -29.83 19.55
N MET A 154 13.95 -29.74 19.17
CA MET A 154 14.73 -28.50 19.04
C MET A 154 14.88 -28.04 17.59
N GLU A 155 14.24 -28.73 16.64
CA GLU A 155 14.26 -28.40 15.22
C GLU A 155 13.13 -27.43 14.87
N PHE A 156 13.32 -26.68 13.78
CA PHE A 156 12.29 -25.86 13.16
C PHE A 156 12.53 -25.78 11.65
N ALA A 157 11.60 -25.18 10.91
CA ALA A 157 11.71 -25.07 9.45
C ALA A 157 11.35 -23.66 8.98
N LEU A 158 11.69 -23.36 7.72
CA LEU A 158 11.33 -22.13 6.98
C LEU A 158 11.85 -20.83 7.59
N MET A 159 11.30 -20.40 8.74
CA MET A 159 11.60 -19.13 9.35
C MET A 159 11.45 -19.14 10.88
N MET A 160 12.21 -18.27 11.54
CA MET A 160 12.16 -18.08 12.99
C MET A 160 12.70 -16.72 13.40
N ASN A 161 12.05 -16.06 14.35
CA ASN A 161 12.53 -14.87 15.04
C ASN A 161 12.76 -15.23 16.51
N LEU A 162 14.00 -15.08 16.99
CA LEU A 162 14.41 -15.47 18.34
C LEU A 162 14.91 -14.28 19.14
N PHE A 163 14.54 -14.24 20.42
CA PHE A 163 15.24 -13.52 21.47
C PHE A 163 16.06 -14.51 22.29
N GLY A 164 17.35 -14.20 22.45
CA GLY A 164 18.30 -14.99 23.22
C GLY A 164 18.93 -14.19 24.35
N CYS A 165 19.07 -14.79 25.54
CA CYS A 165 19.80 -14.21 26.67
C CYS A 165 20.40 -15.32 27.55
N GLU A 166 21.10 -14.97 28.63
CA GLU A 166 21.62 -15.91 29.64
C GLU A 166 20.51 -16.45 30.56
N GLY A 167 19.30 -15.87 30.50
CA GLY A 167 18.14 -16.33 31.25
C GLY A 167 18.17 -16.01 32.73
N VAL A 168 19.02 -15.06 33.15
CA VAL A 168 19.15 -14.65 34.56
C VAL A 168 18.15 -13.57 34.92
N THR A 169 17.88 -13.43 36.22
CA THR A 169 17.15 -12.29 36.76
C THR A 169 18.00 -11.02 36.63
N GLY A 170 17.38 -9.95 36.15
CA GLY A 170 17.96 -8.61 36.04
C GLY A 170 16.86 -7.59 35.79
N ASP A 171 17.24 -6.34 35.51
CA ASP A 171 16.28 -5.27 35.24
C ASP A 171 15.63 -5.44 33.86
N VAL A 172 14.31 -5.30 33.82
CA VAL A 172 13.48 -5.47 32.62
C VAL A 172 12.40 -4.38 32.57
N LEU A 173 11.82 -4.17 31.39
CA LEU A 173 10.65 -3.30 31.24
C LEU A 173 9.40 -4.10 31.58
N ARG A 174 8.70 -3.73 32.66
CA ARG A 174 7.34 -4.20 32.93
C ARG A 174 6.35 -3.20 32.34
N VAL A 175 5.55 -3.66 31.40
CA VAL A 175 4.50 -2.88 30.75
C VAL A 175 3.14 -3.47 31.13
N THR A 176 2.21 -2.64 31.57
CA THR A 176 0.80 -3.02 31.68
C THR A 176 -0.04 -2.11 30.80
N ALA A 177 -1.03 -2.69 30.13
CA ALA A 177 -1.87 -1.96 29.19
C ALA A 177 -3.29 -2.53 29.24
N LYS A 178 -4.30 -1.66 29.38
CA LYS A 178 -5.71 -2.04 29.49
C LYS A 178 -6.63 -1.11 28.73
N GLY A 179 -7.67 -1.69 28.14
CA GLY A 179 -8.70 -0.97 27.38
C GLY A 179 -8.08 -0.14 26.27
N ARG A 180 -7.64 -0.82 25.20
CA ARG A 180 -7.09 -0.17 24.00
C ARG A 180 -8.13 0.80 23.42
N ARG A 181 -7.68 1.99 23.03
CA ARG A 181 -8.46 3.12 22.48
C ARG A 181 -7.74 3.84 21.34
N GLY A 182 -6.43 3.61 21.21
CA GLY A 182 -5.61 4.21 20.16
C GLY A 182 -5.80 3.55 18.80
N GLN A 183 -5.22 4.16 17.79
CA GLN A 183 -5.34 3.75 16.39
C GLN A 183 -4.48 2.53 16.03
N GLN A 184 -3.44 2.24 16.84
CA GLN A 184 -2.54 1.11 16.62
C GLN A 184 -3.30 -0.20 16.83
N GLY A 185 -3.15 -1.12 15.89
CA GLY A 185 -3.91 -2.35 15.78
C GLY A 185 -3.64 -3.34 16.89
N SER A 186 -2.44 -3.33 17.51
CA SER A 186 -2.09 -4.29 18.55
C SER A 186 -1.17 -3.72 19.64
N PHE A 187 -0.98 -4.51 20.70
CA PHE A 187 -0.02 -4.19 21.76
C PHE A 187 1.41 -4.09 21.25
N THR A 188 1.86 -5.01 20.41
CA THR A 188 3.22 -5.02 19.88
C THR A 188 3.45 -3.87 18.89
N GLU A 189 2.45 -3.55 18.08
CA GLU A 189 2.51 -2.44 17.15
C GLU A 189 2.64 -1.10 17.88
N CYS A 190 1.88 -0.92 18.97
CA CYS A 190 1.98 0.27 19.82
C CYS A 190 3.42 0.50 20.32
N LEU A 191 4.11 -0.57 20.74
CA LEU A 191 5.49 -0.46 21.21
C LEU A 191 6.45 -0.17 20.05
N ARG A 192 6.30 -0.90 18.93
CA ARG A 192 7.17 -0.75 17.78
C ARG A 192 7.08 0.66 17.18
N GLN A 193 5.87 1.16 16.94
CA GLN A 193 5.66 2.47 16.32
C GLN A 193 6.21 3.61 17.19
N ALA A 194 6.07 3.51 18.52
CA ALA A 194 6.64 4.48 19.44
C ALA A 194 8.18 4.51 19.38
N LEU A 195 8.83 3.34 19.31
CA LEU A 195 10.27 3.25 19.13
C LEU A 195 10.72 3.70 17.75
N HIS A 196 9.93 3.42 16.70
CA HIS A 196 10.20 3.87 15.34
C HIS A 196 10.17 5.39 15.24
N ALA A 197 9.15 6.03 15.83
CA ALA A 197 9.00 7.48 15.80
C ALA A 197 10.18 8.20 16.47
N GLU A 198 10.74 7.63 17.53
CA GLU A 198 11.86 8.23 18.27
C GLU A 198 13.23 7.87 17.67
N TYR A 199 13.44 6.62 17.26
CA TYR A 199 14.77 6.09 16.92
C TYR A 199 14.91 5.63 15.46
N GLY A 200 13.82 5.43 14.72
CA GLY A 200 13.79 4.67 13.49
C GLY A 200 14.61 5.22 12.32
N GLY A 201 14.94 6.51 12.33
CA GLY A 201 15.75 7.15 11.28
C GLY A 201 17.27 6.95 11.43
N GLU A 202 17.75 6.70 12.66
CA GLU A 202 19.19 6.71 12.97
C GLU A 202 19.65 5.46 13.73
N ARG A 203 18.74 4.79 14.45
CA ARG A 203 19.08 3.78 15.46
C ARG A 203 18.03 2.67 15.51
N GLN A 204 18.39 1.49 15.01
CA GLN A 204 17.57 0.30 15.19
C GLN A 204 17.51 -0.10 16.67
N VAL A 205 16.29 -0.23 17.19
CA VAL A 205 16.00 -0.75 18.53
C VAL A 205 15.22 -2.04 18.38
N SER A 206 15.70 -3.12 18.98
CA SER A 206 15.06 -4.43 18.89
C SER A 206 14.68 -4.89 20.30
N LEU A 207 13.44 -5.32 20.47
CA LEU A 207 12.89 -5.83 21.74
C LEU A 207 12.50 -7.29 21.60
N GLY A 208 12.75 -8.06 22.65
CA GLY A 208 12.28 -9.43 22.78
C GLY A 208 11.80 -9.71 24.19
N GLY A 209 10.83 -10.60 24.35
CA GLY A 209 10.30 -10.90 25.67
C GLY A 209 9.02 -11.71 25.64
N VAL A 210 8.32 -11.66 26.78
CA VAL A 210 7.06 -12.37 27.00
C VAL A 210 6.00 -11.40 27.47
N PHE A 211 4.77 -11.56 26.99
CA PHE A 211 3.61 -10.93 27.59
C PHE A 211 2.46 -11.92 27.75
N VAL A 212 1.54 -11.59 28.65
CA VAL A 212 0.34 -12.38 28.91
C VAL A 212 -0.86 -11.49 28.67
N MET A 213 -1.71 -11.90 27.73
CA MET A 213 -3.05 -11.34 27.61
C MET A 213 -3.89 -11.99 28.71
N LYS A 214 -4.27 -11.21 29.74
CA LYS A 214 -4.98 -11.75 30.92
C LYS A 214 -6.48 -11.76 30.75
N LYS A 215 -7.01 -10.90 29.89
CA LYS A 215 -8.45 -10.76 29.56
C LYS A 215 -8.61 -10.37 28.10
N GLY A 216 -9.79 -10.60 27.55
CA GLY A 216 -10.17 -10.27 26.17
C GLY A 216 -9.94 -11.42 25.20
N LYS A 217 -10.31 -11.18 23.94
CA LYS A 217 -10.08 -12.05 22.80
C LYS A 217 -9.03 -11.42 21.89
N ALA A 218 -8.32 -12.24 21.13
CA ALA A 218 -7.43 -11.77 20.07
C ALA A 218 -7.55 -12.66 18.84
N VAL A 219 -7.22 -12.08 17.68
CA VAL A 219 -7.15 -12.79 16.41
C VAL A 219 -5.78 -13.43 16.26
N PHE A 220 -5.80 -14.72 15.94
CA PHE A 220 -4.62 -15.53 15.67
C PHE A 220 -4.75 -16.17 14.30
N HIS A 221 -3.63 -16.56 13.70
CA HIS A 221 -3.64 -17.55 12.64
C HIS A 221 -2.84 -18.79 13.03
N VAL A 222 -3.20 -19.91 12.43
CA VAL A 222 -2.47 -21.17 12.51
C VAL A 222 -2.31 -21.67 11.09
N MET A 223 -1.07 -21.89 10.66
CA MET A 223 -0.78 -22.51 9.37
C MET A 223 -1.37 -23.94 9.33
N PRO A 224 -2.21 -24.25 8.32
CA PRO A 224 -2.54 -25.63 7.99
C PRO A 224 -1.32 -26.35 7.41
N ASP A 225 -1.50 -27.65 7.11
CA ASP A 225 -0.48 -28.35 6.34
C ASP A 225 -0.29 -27.73 4.95
N PHE A 226 0.87 -27.97 4.35
CA PHE A 226 1.20 -27.41 3.04
C PHE A 226 0.15 -27.80 1.99
N PRO A 227 -0.20 -26.88 1.07
CA PRO A 227 -1.08 -27.23 -0.04
C PRO A 227 -0.52 -28.41 -0.85
N PRO A 228 -1.39 -29.19 -1.50
CA PRO A 228 -0.97 -30.24 -2.41
C PRO A 228 -0.14 -29.63 -3.57
N GLU A 229 0.74 -30.45 -4.17
CA GLU A 229 1.73 -29.97 -5.13
C GLU A 229 1.10 -29.31 -6.36
N GLU A 230 -0.11 -29.74 -6.73
CA GLU A 230 -0.91 -29.20 -7.84
C GLU A 230 -1.47 -27.80 -7.55
N ALA A 231 -1.59 -27.41 -6.27
CA ALA A 231 -2.02 -26.10 -5.83
C ALA A 231 -0.85 -25.12 -5.63
N LEU A 232 0.39 -25.55 -5.90
CA LEU A 232 1.60 -24.74 -5.76
C LEU A 232 2.21 -24.41 -7.14
N PRO A 233 2.83 -23.24 -7.32
CA PRO A 233 3.09 -22.19 -6.32
C PRO A 233 1.83 -21.43 -5.92
N PHE A 234 1.86 -20.82 -4.74
CA PHE A 234 0.85 -19.83 -4.34
C PHE A 234 0.77 -18.73 -5.41
N PRO A 235 -0.43 -18.39 -5.90
CA PRO A 235 -0.58 -17.40 -6.97
C PRO A 235 -0.32 -15.96 -6.49
N SER A 236 -0.50 -15.68 -5.20
CA SER A 236 -0.30 -14.37 -4.57
C SER A 236 -0.10 -14.49 -3.06
N HIS A 237 0.32 -13.42 -2.41
CA HIS A 237 0.35 -13.35 -0.93
C HIS A 237 -1.07 -13.42 -0.33
N ASP A 238 -2.10 -12.92 -1.03
CA ASP A 238 -3.48 -13.06 -0.58
C ASP A 238 -3.91 -14.53 -0.53
N ALA A 239 -3.46 -15.36 -1.47
CA ALA A 239 -3.72 -16.79 -1.43
C ALA A 239 -3.03 -17.50 -0.26
N VAL A 240 -1.93 -16.94 0.28
CA VAL A 240 -1.35 -17.40 1.55
C VAL A 240 -2.31 -17.05 2.69
N ASN A 241 -2.83 -15.82 2.73
CA ASN A 241 -3.80 -15.42 3.75
C ASN A 241 -5.10 -16.25 3.71
N GLU A 242 -5.61 -16.57 2.52
CA GLU A 242 -6.77 -17.45 2.35
C GLU A 242 -6.47 -18.90 2.78
N TRP A 243 -5.22 -19.34 2.65
CA TRP A 243 -4.79 -20.65 3.13
C TRP A 243 -4.58 -20.68 4.65
N LEU A 244 -4.21 -19.57 5.29
CA LEU A 244 -4.06 -19.50 6.75
C LEU A 244 -5.40 -19.71 7.45
N THR A 245 -5.41 -20.48 8.55
CA THR A 245 -6.61 -20.64 9.38
C THR A 245 -6.62 -19.61 10.48
N PHE A 246 -7.51 -18.62 10.38
CA PHE A 246 -7.71 -17.61 11.42
C PHE A 246 -8.64 -18.10 12.53
N ARG A 247 -8.30 -17.80 13.78
CA ARG A 247 -9.05 -18.16 14.98
C ARG A 247 -9.07 -17.00 15.97
N GLN A 248 -10.15 -16.89 16.74
CA GLN A 248 -10.21 -16.01 17.88
C GLN A 248 -10.00 -16.83 19.15
N PHE A 249 -9.00 -16.49 19.96
CA PHE A 249 -8.76 -17.15 21.24
C PHE A 249 -8.92 -16.18 22.39
N SER A 250 -9.46 -16.71 23.49
CA SER A 250 -9.70 -15.94 24.70
C SER A 250 -8.53 -16.09 25.66
N ALA A 251 -8.22 -15.00 26.36
CA ALA A 251 -7.31 -15.04 27.49
C ALA A 251 -7.70 -16.11 28.55
N PRO A 252 -6.76 -16.57 29.40
CA PRO A 252 -5.34 -16.20 29.41
C PRO A 252 -4.55 -16.89 28.29
N ILE A 253 -3.62 -16.16 27.67
CA ILE A 253 -2.68 -16.73 26.69
C ILE A 253 -1.31 -16.05 26.83
N VAL A 254 -0.25 -16.86 26.77
CA VAL A 254 1.15 -16.41 26.88
C VAL A 254 1.70 -16.15 25.49
N CYS A 255 2.37 -15.03 25.27
CA CYS A 255 2.85 -14.57 23.98
C CYS A 255 4.36 -14.28 24.03
N LEU A 256 5.10 -14.91 23.13
CA LEU A 256 6.53 -14.71 22.94
C LEU A 256 6.71 -13.80 21.73
N SER A 257 7.37 -12.66 21.93
CA SER A 257 7.42 -11.61 20.93
C SER A 257 8.83 -11.16 20.65
N VAL A 258 9.11 -10.92 19.36
CA VAL A 258 10.29 -10.23 18.86
C VAL A 258 9.82 -9.10 17.93
N LEU A 259 10.34 -7.89 18.13
CA LEU A 259 10.02 -6.73 17.31
C LEU A 259 11.23 -5.81 17.11
N HIS A 260 11.20 -5.05 16.02
CA HIS A 260 12.25 -4.12 15.62
C HIS A 260 11.64 -2.74 15.32
N SER A 261 12.24 -1.65 15.79
CA SER A 261 11.76 -0.29 15.49
C SER A 261 11.92 0.08 14.02
N ALA A 262 13.03 -0.33 13.39
CA ALA A 262 13.36 -0.06 12.01
C ALA A 262 14.33 -1.12 11.45
N ASP A 263 14.48 -1.15 10.14
CA ASP A 263 15.49 -1.93 9.41
C ASP A 263 16.34 -0.99 8.53
N PRO A 264 17.16 -0.10 9.13
CA PRO A 264 17.90 0.93 8.40
C PRO A 264 18.95 0.32 7.45
N GLU A 265 19.50 -0.84 7.80
CA GLU A 265 20.48 -1.57 7.00
C GLU A 265 19.83 -2.49 5.94
N LYS A 266 18.49 -2.52 5.87
CA LYS A 266 17.70 -3.33 4.92
C LYS A 266 18.09 -4.81 4.94
N LEU A 267 18.22 -5.35 6.15
CA LEU A 267 18.58 -6.75 6.40
C LEU A 267 17.44 -7.71 6.04
N GLY A 268 16.22 -7.19 5.81
CA GLY A 268 15.03 -7.99 5.53
C GLY A 268 14.36 -8.49 6.80
N LEU A 269 14.41 -7.68 7.87
CA LEU A 269 13.91 -8.06 9.18
C LEU A 269 12.39 -8.25 9.19
N ARG A 270 11.92 -9.26 9.93
CA ARG A 270 10.52 -9.40 10.30
C ARG A 270 10.21 -8.41 11.43
N MET A 271 9.69 -7.24 11.07
CA MET A 271 9.48 -6.11 11.99
C MET A 271 8.70 -6.45 13.27
N GLU A 272 7.73 -7.37 13.19
CA GLU A 272 7.02 -7.93 14.35
C GLU A 272 6.72 -9.41 14.11
N HIS A 273 7.00 -10.23 15.12
CA HIS A 273 6.64 -11.64 15.12
C HIS A 273 6.31 -12.12 16.53
N THR A 274 5.06 -12.51 16.74
CA THR A 274 4.56 -12.94 18.06
C THR A 274 3.78 -14.24 17.94
N HIS A 275 4.26 -15.29 18.61
CA HIS A 275 3.53 -16.55 18.73
C HIS A 275 3.08 -16.74 20.17
N CYS A 276 1.87 -17.26 20.34
CA CYS A 276 1.26 -17.44 21.65
C CYS A 276 0.83 -18.88 21.87
N PHE A 277 0.72 -19.26 23.13
CA PHE A 277 0.27 -20.58 23.57
C PHE A 277 -0.50 -20.46 24.89
N SER A 278 -1.49 -21.31 25.05
CA SER A 278 -2.15 -21.58 26.32
C SER A 278 -1.52 -22.80 27.00
N THR A 279 -1.48 -22.80 28.33
CA THR A 279 -0.97 -23.93 29.12
C THR A 279 -2.08 -24.89 29.57
N ASP A 280 -3.34 -24.45 29.48
CA ASP A 280 -4.52 -25.16 29.97
C ASP A 280 -5.58 -25.42 28.87
N LYS A 281 -5.42 -24.82 27.68
CA LYS A 281 -6.32 -24.97 26.54
C LYS A 281 -5.52 -25.32 25.27
N ASP A 282 -6.21 -25.93 24.31
CA ASP A 282 -5.69 -26.21 22.97
C ASP A 282 -5.66 -24.96 22.07
N GLU A 283 -5.20 -23.83 22.61
CA GLU A 283 -5.22 -22.50 21.97
C GLU A 283 -3.81 -21.96 21.80
N GLY A 284 -3.48 -21.46 20.61
CA GLY A 284 -2.17 -20.93 20.29
C GLY A 284 -2.03 -20.58 18.82
N GLY A 285 -0.88 -20.02 18.44
CA GLY A 285 -0.58 -19.65 17.06
C GLY A 285 0.01 -18.26 16.93
N HIS A 286 -0.03 -17.70 15.73
CA HIS A 286 0.51 -16.39 15.42
C HIS A 286 -0.46 -15.28 15.78
N TYR A 287 -0.07 -14.38 16.67
CA TYR A 287 -0.88 -13.26 17.14
C TYR A 287 -0.93 -12.11 16.12
N HIS A 288 -2.13 -11.58 15.87
CA HIS A 288 -2.32 -10.36 15.08
C HIS A 288 -2.67 -9.15 15.96
N HIS A 289 -3.84 -9.17 16.58
CA HIS A 289 -4.34 -8.06 17.39
C HIS A 289 -5.40 -8.51 18.41
N ASP A 290 -5.52 -7.78 19.51
CA ASP A 290 -6.65 -7.92 20.45
C ASP A 290 -7.93 -7.32 19.87
N ILE A 291 -9.07 -7.95 20.14
CA ILE A 291 -10.38 -7.51 19.68
C ILE A 291 -10.91 -6.45 20.65
N LEU A 292 -11.37 -5.31 20.11
CA LEU A 292 -11.95 -4.26 20.93
C LEU A 292 -13.36 -4.65 21.41
N PRO A 293 -13.79 -4.22 22.61
CA PRO A 293 -15.11 -4.56 23.15
C PRO A 293 -16.30 -4.12 22.28
N ASP A 294 -16.12 -3.09 21.44
CA ASP A 294 -17.16 -2.64 20.49
C ASP A 294 -17.10 -3.38 19.14
N GLU A 295 -16.11 -4.26 18.93
CA GLU A 295 -15.92 -4.98 17.65
C GLU A 295 -16.50 -6.39 17.60
N ASN A 296 -16.84 -7.05 18.72
CA ASN A 296 -17.56 -8.34 18.75
C ASN A 296 -17.96 -8.68 20.20
N ASP A 297 -19.03 -8.06 20.72
CA ASP A 297 -19.91 -8.83 21.62
C ASP A 297 -20.75 -9.70 20.66
N ASP A 298 -20.42 -10.99 20.63
CA ASP A 298 -20.81 -11.95 19.61
C ASP A 298 -22.36 -12.04 19.45
N GLU A 299 -22.89 -11.76 18.25
CA GLU A 299 -24.15 -12.36 17.79
C GLU A 299 -23.81 -13.72 17.17
N GLU A 300 -23.48 -14.69 18.03
CA GLU A 300 -23.31 -16.09 17.66
C GLU A 300 -24.70 -16.74 17.52
N ILE A 301 -24.97 -17.45 16.41
CA ILE A 301 -26.18 -18.26 16.24
C ILE A 301 -26.09 -19.46 17.19
N ASP A 302 -26.75 -19.41 18.36
CA ASP A 302 -26.77 -20.54 19.30
C ASP A 302 -28.10 -21.33 19.27
N LYS A 303 -29.08 -21.03 18.39
CA LYS A 303 -30.38 -21.72 18.42
C LYS A 303 -30.99 -22.04 17.05
N SER A 304 -31.24 -23.33 16.84
CA SER A 304 -32.28 -23.83 15.93
C SER A 304 -33.58 -23.04 16.15
N GLY A 305 -34.07 -22.36 15.11
CA GLY A 305 -35.28 -21.53 15.13
C GLY A 305 -35.10 -20.06 14.71
N ASP A 306 -33.87 -19.56 14.56
CA ASP A 306 -33.62 -18.17 14.13
C ASP A 306 -33.96 -17.95 12.64
N SER A 307 -34.53 -16.79 12.32
CA SER A 307 -34.87 -16.40 10.94
C SER A 307 -33.66 -15.81 10.24
N ILE A 308 -33.00 -16.59 9.39
CA ILE A 308 -31.79 -16.16 8.67
C ILE A 308 -32.09 -15.80 7.22
N SER A 309 -31.36 -14.82 6.68
CA SER A 309 -31.43 -14.41 5.27
C SER A 309 -30.12 -14.74 4.56
N VAL A 310 -30.18 -15.57 3.53
CA VAL A 310 -28.97 -16.09 2.86
C VAL A 310 -29.00 -15.76 1.37
N HIS A 311 -27.91 -15.23 0.86
CA HIS A 311 -27.61 -15.24 -0.56
C HIS A 311 -26.96 -16.57 -0.93
N TYR A 312 -27.41 -17.20 -2.02
CA TYR A 312 -26.88 -18.46 -2.49
C TYR A 312 -26.82 -18.59 -4.01
N ARG A 313 -25.98 -19.54 -4.44
CA ARG A 313 -25.86 -20.07 -5.80
C ARG A 313 -25.72 -21.59 -5.75
N GLY A 314 -26.66 -22.31 -6.36
CA GLY A 314 -26.72 -23.78 -6.39
C GLY A 314 -26.34 -24.37 -7.75
N THR A 315 -25.35 -25.26 -7.75
CA THR A 315 -24.84 -25.96 -8.95
C THR A 315 -24.82 -27.48 -8.73
N LEU A 316 -25.00 -28.26 -9.79
CA LEU A 316 -24.78 -29.71 -9.75
C LEU A 316 -23.28 -29.99 -9.65
N LEU A 317 -22.86 -30.87 -8.74
CA LEU A 317 -21.44 -31.17 -8.56
C LEU A 317 -20.86 -31.91 -9.79
N SER A 318 -21.68 -32.69 -10.50
CA SER A 318 -21.24 -33.55 -11.62
C SER A 318 -20.77 -32.78 -12.86
N ASP A 319 -21.43 -31.68 -13.20
CA ASP A 319 -21.20 -30.94 -14.45
C ASP A 319 -21.14 -29.41 -14.24
N GLY A 320 -21.31 -28.94 -13.00
CA GLY A 320 -21.29 -27.52 -12.65
C GLY A 320 -22.52 -26.73 -13.13
N VAL A 321 -23.54 -27.41 -13.66
CA VAL A 321 -24.73 -26.75 -14.19
C VAL A 321 -25.47 -26.05 -13.05
N LEU A 322 -25.69 -24.75 -13.22
CA LEU A 322 -26.47 -23.94 -12.30
C LEU A 322 -27.95 -24.32 -12.38
N PHE A 323 -28.55 -24.65 -11.25
CA PHE A 323 -29.99 -24.94 -11.16
C PHE A 323 -30.78 -23.82 -10.47
N ASP A 324 -30.17 -23.06 -9.56
CA ASP A 324 -30.84 -21.97 -8.85
C ASP A 324 -29.86 -20.94 -8.27
N GLU A 325 -30.26 -19.67 -8.18
CA GLU A 325 -29.49 -18.62 -7.49
C GLU A 325 -30.36 -17.47 -7.00
N SER A 326 -30.05 -16.95 -5.81
CA SER A 326 -30.70 -15.77 -5.23
C SER A 326 -30.24 -14.45 -5.87
N TYR A 327 -29.00 -14.39 -6.36
CA TYR A 327 -28.39 -13.17 -6.89
C TYR A 327 -29.13 -12.62 -8.12
N ARG A 328 -29.63 -13.47 -9.02
CA ARG A 328 -30.48 -13.05 -10.15
C ARG A 328 -31.81 -12.44 -9.73
N ARG A 329 -32.34 -12.85 -8.57
CA ARG A 329 -33.60 -12.36 -8.04
C ARG A 329 -33.43 -11.05 -7.25
N GLY A 330 -32.19 -10.63 -7.00
CA GLY A 330 -31.88 -9.38 -6.30
C GLY A 330 -32.34 -9.34 -4.85
N SER A 331 -32.73 -10.47 -4.25
CA SER A 331 -33.18 -10.57 -2.86
C SER A 331 -32.66 -11.87 -2.21
N PRO A 332 -32.14 -11.81 -0.97
CA PRO A 332 -31.77 -13.00 -0.19
C PRO A 332 -32.98 -13.91 0.07
N PHE A 333 -32.72 -15.19 0.33
CA PHE A 333 -33.76 -16.14 0.73
C PHE A 333 -33.81 -16.26 2.26
N THR A 334 -34.98 -16.04 2.84
CA THR A 334 -35.18 -16.04 4.30
C THR A 334 -35.93 -17.29 4.74
N PHE A 335 -35.43 -17.98 5.76
CA PHE A 335 -36.03 -19.18 6.35
C PHE A 335 -35.60 -19.35 7.80
N HIS A 336 -36.28 -20.23 8.55
CA HIS A 336 -35.91 -20.55 9.93
C HIS A 336 -34.89 -21.70 9.97
N LEU A 337 -33.69 -21.43 10.50
CA LEU A 337 -32.59 -22.38 10.50
C LEU A 337 -32.88 -23.57 11.44
N GLY A 338 -32.80 -24.80 10.91
CA GLY A 338 -33.01 -26.03 11.68
C GLY A 338 -34.49 -26.37 11.91
N ALA A 339 -35.42 -25.65 11.29
CA ALA A 339 -36.87 -25.90 11.38
C ALA A 339 -37.38 -26.91 10.34
N GLY A 340 -36.52 -27.46 9.47
CA GLY A 340 -36.91 -28.35 8.39
C GLY A 340 -37.62 -27.65 7.22
N GLU A 341 -37.48 -26.32 7.12
CA GLU A 341 -38.05 -25.52 6.03
C GLU A 341 -37.23 -25.63 4.73
N VAL A 342 -35.96 -26.01 4.83
CA VAL A 342 -35.02 -26.24 3.72
C VAL A 342 -34.47 -27.67 3.77
N ILE A 343 -33.68 -28.05 2.75
CA ILE A 343 -33.02 -29.37 2.72
C ILE A 343 -32.11 -29.55 3.94
N ALA A 344 -32.01 -30.78 4.45
CA ALA A 344 -31.27 -31.09 5.69
C ALA A 344 -29.80 -30.64 5.65
N GLY A 345 -29.17 -30.66 4.47
CA GLY A 345 -27.80 -30.18 4.29
C GLY A 345 -27.64 -28.66 4.50
N TRP A 346 -28.68 -27.86 4.25
CA TRP A 346 -28.68 -26.43 4.59
C TRP A 346 -28.90 -26.22 6.09
N ASP A 347 -29.88 -26.92 6.66
CA ASP A 347 -30.18 -26.83 8.10
C ASP A 347 -28.97 -27.22 8.98
N GLN A 348 -28.11 -28.12 8.51
CA GLN A 348 -26.87 -28.50 9.21
C GLN A 348 -25.66 -27.66 8.80
N GLY A 349 -25.54 -27.32 7.52
CA GLY A 349 -24.34 -26.65 6.98
C GLY A 349 -24.25 -25.16 7.29
N LEU A 350 -25.37 -24.52 7.63
CA LEU A 350 -25.47 -23.09 7.90
C LEU A 350 -25.53 -22.74 9.39
N LEU A 351 -25.44 -23.74 10.28
CA LEU A 351 -25.30 -23.53 11.74
C LEU A 351 -24.00 -22.80 12.05
N ASP A 352 -24.02 -21.95 13.09
CA ASP A 352 -22.84 -21.21 13.56
C ASP A 352 -22.24 -20.27 12.49
N MET A 353 -23.05 -19.78 11.54
CA MET A 353 -22.63 -18.75 10.59
C MET A 353 -22.80 -17.34 11.18
N CYS A 354 -21.84 -16.46 10.97
CA CYS A 354 -21.98 -15.04 11.27
C CYS A 354 -22.52 -14.25 10.07
N PRO A 355 -23.27 -13.14 10.27
CA PRO A 355 -23.62 -12.24 9.17
C PRO A 355 -22.36 -11.78 8.40
N GLY A 356 -22.41 -11.85 7.07
CA GLY A 356 -21.29 -11.63 6.16
C GLY A 356 -20.44 -12.87 5.87
N GLU A 357 -20.60 -13.96 6.62
CA GLU A 357 -19.86 -15.20 6.39
C GLU A 357 -20.32 -15.90 5.12
N ARG A 358 -19.36 -16.47 4.37
CA ARG A 358 -19.62 -17.26 3.17
C ARG A 358 -19.18 -18.71 3.36
N ARG A 359 -19.98 -19.66 2.88
CA ARG A 359 -19.69 -21.09 2.96
C ARG A 359 -19.98 -21.79 1.64
N ASN A 360 -19.21 -22.84 1.38
CA ASN A 360 -19.47 -23.77 0.30
C ASN A 360 -19.98 -25.09 0.88
N LEU A 361 -21.24 -25.41 0.62
CA LEU A 361 -21.87 -26.64 1.08
C LEU A 361 -21.89 -27.66 -0.06
N THR A 362 -21.24 -28.81 0.14
CA THR A 362 -21.38 -29.97 -0.73
C THR A 362 -22.36 -30.94 -0.09
N ILE A 363 -23.55 -31.08 -0.69
CA ILE A 363 -24.69 -31.77 -0.10
C ILE A 363 -24.96 -33.05 -0.88
N PRO A 364 -24.73 -34.24 -0.29
CA PRO A 364 -25.03 -35.50 -0.95
C PRO A 364 -26.55 -35.72 -1.08
N PRO A 365 -27.00 -36.61 -1.97
CA PRO A 365 -28.42 -36.78 -2.28
C PRO A 365 -29.31 -37.02 -1.05
N GLU A 366 -28.82 -37.79 -0.07
CA GLU A 366 -29.51 -38.12 1.18
C GLU A 366 -29.80 -36.90 2.08
N LEU A 367 -29.03 -35.82 1.94
CA LEU A 367 -29.23 -34.55 2.65
C LEU A 367 -29.81 -33.45 1.73
N GLY A 368 -30.09 -33.79 0.47
CA GLY A 368 -30.66 -32.93 -0.56
C GLY A 368 -32.05 -33.39 -1.00
N TYR A 369 -32.18 -33.82 -2.25
CA TYR A 369 -33.48 -34.22 -2.86
C TYR A 369 -33.62 -35.73 -3.14
N GLY A 370 -32.66 -36.55 -2.67
CA GLY A 370 -32.68 -38.01 -2.78
C GLY A 370 -32.80 -38.54 -4.21
N ASP A 371 -33.25 -39.79 -4.34
CA ASP A 371 -33.37 -40.50 -5.63
C ASP A 371 -34.52 -39.99 -6.51
N SER A 372 -35.44 -39.19 -5.94
CA SER A 372 -36.59 -38.66 -6.68
C SER A 372 -36.26 -37.39 -7.46
N GLY A 373 -35.26 -36.61 -7.01
CA GLY A 373 -34.90 -35.32 -7.62
C GLY A 373 -36.01 -34.26 -7.51
N ILE A 374 -35.77 -33.05 -8.02
CA ILE A 374 -36.79 -32.00 -8.09
C ILE A 374 -36.48 -30.98 -9.21
N GLY A 375 -37.47 -30.69 -10.06
CA GLY A 375 -37.33 -29.71 -11.15
C GLY A 375 -36.10 -30.00 -12.04
N PRO A 376 -35.13 -29.07 -12.16
CA PRO A 376 -33.91 -29.26 -12.94
C PRO A 376 -32.86 -30.18 -12.28
N ILE A 377 -33.09 -30.65 -11.05
CA ILE A 377 -32.15 -31.48 -10.28
C ILE A 377 -32.49 -32.97 -10.48
N PRO A 378 -31.61 -33.77 -11.09
CA PRO A 378 -31.81 -35.21 -11.25
C PRO A 378 -31.82 -35.95 -9.91
N GLY A 379 -32.50 -37.11 -9.87
CA GLY A 379 -32.43 -38.02 -8.73
C GLY A 379 -31.01 -38.54 -8.50
N GLY A 380 -30.59 -38.63 -7.24
CA GLY A 380 -29.24 -39.08 -6.86
C GLY A 380 -28.13 -38.05 -7.10
N ALA A 381 -28.46 -36.78 -7.35
CA ALA A 381 -27.48 -35.74 -7.61
C ALA A 381 -26.88 -35.14 -6.32
N THR A 382 -25.55 -35.00 -6.28
CA THR A 382 -24.85 -34.21 -5.25
C THR A 382 -24.85 -32.74 -5.65
N LEU A 383 -25.21 -31.87 -4.70
CA LEU A 383 -25.37 -30.43 -4.92
C LEU A 383 -24.17 -29.69 -4.34
N ARG A 384 -23.80 -28.57 -4.96
CA ARG A 384 -22.85 -27.61 -4.42
C ARG A 384 -23.51 -26.25 -4.31
N PHE A 385 -23.56 -25.71 -3.10
CA PHE A 385 -24.06 -24.37 -2.82
C PHE A 385 -22.92 -23.47 -2.37
N GLU A 386 -22.81 -22.30 -3.01
CA GLU A 386 -22.09 -21.16 -2.47
C GLU A 386 -23.13 -20.33 -1.72
N THR A 387 -22.96 -20.11 -0.42
CA THR A 387 -23.89 -19.38 0.45
C THR A 387 -23.21 -18.23 1.16
N GLU A 388 -23.95 -17.17 1.44
CA GLU A 388 -23.53 -15.94 2.12
C GLU A 388 -24.64 -15.55 3.10
N LEU A 389 -24.36 -15.56 4.39
CA LEU A 389 -25.34 -15.12 5.39
C LEU A 389 -25.41 -13.60 5.36
N VAL A 390 -26.59 -13.05 5.11
CA VAL A 390 -26.81 -11.60 4.95
C VAL A 390 -27.29 -10.96 6.24
N ASP A 391 -28.25 -11.58 6.92
CA ASP A 391 -28.89 -10.99 8.11
C ASP A 391 -29.61 -12.05 8.97
N ILE A 392 -29.84 -11.73 10.24
CA ILE A 392 -30.63 -12.52 11.20
C ILE A 392 -31.80 -11.64 11.70
N VAL A 393 -33.02 -11.96 11.28
CA VAL A 393 -34.20 -11.13 11.54
C VAL A 393 -34.78 -11.43 12.93
N GLY A 394 -34.52 -10.56 13.93
CA GLY A 394 -35.14 -10.69 15.25
C GLY A 394 -34.55 -9.91 16.43
N VAL A 395 -33.39 -9.26 16.31
CA VAL A 395 -32.76 -8.57 17.45
C VAL A 395 -33.09 -7.07 17.45
N LYS A 396 -33.83 -6.61 18.46
CA LYS A 396 -34.09 -5.18 18.71
C LYS A 396 -32.85 -4.51 19.29
N GLN A 397 -32.28 -3.54 18.57
CA GLN A 397 -31.35 -2.58 19.16
C GLN A 397 -32.07 -1.72 20.21
N GLU A 398 -31.67 -1.82 21.48
CA GLU A 398 -32.02 -0.83 22.50
C GLU A 398 -30.77 -0.13 23.07
N THR A 399 -30.88 1.20 23.13
CA THR A 399 -29.84 2.15 23.54
C THR A 399 -29.57 2.21 25.05
N LYS A 400 -28.28 2.18 25.40
CA LYS A 400 -27.58 2.71 26.61
C LYS A 400 -27.98 2.22 28.01
N SER A 401 -27.04 1.56 28.68
CA SER A 401 -26.56 1.96 30.02
C SER A 401 -25.20 1.31 30.35
N VAL A 402 -24.32 2.11 30.94
CA VAL A 402 -22.94 1.82 31.37
C VAL A 402 -22.84 0.58 32.28
N LEU A 403 -21.91 -0.34 32.00
CA LEU A 403 -20.96 -0.97 32.95
C LEU A 403 -20.08 -2.08 32.31
N SER A 404 -18.77 -1.81 32.25
CA SER A 404 -17.63 -2.72 32.46
C SER A 404 -17.55 -4.09 31.76
N ALA A 405 -16.67 -4.18 30.75
CA ALA A 405 -15.71 -5.29 30.62
C ALA A 405 -14.36 -4.74 30.10
N SER A 406 -13.26 -5.13 30.76
CA SER A 406 -11.92 -4.52 30.60
C SER A 406 -10.88 -5.58 30.22
N THR A 407 -10.27 -5.41 29.05
CA THR A 407 -9.09 -6.15 28.58
C THR A 407 -7.85 -5.66 29.34
N ALA A 408 -7.06 -6.58 29.89
CA ALA A 408 -5.82 -6.25 30.61
C ALA A 408 -4.68 -7.15 30.13
N THR A 409 -3.56 -6.53 29.76
CA THR A 409 -2.35 -7.20 29.27
C THR A 409 -1.16 -6.80 30.15
N GLU A 410 -0.32 -7.76 30.56
CA GLU A 410 0.93 -7.51 31.28
C GLU A 410 2.10 -8.11 30.49
N ALA A 411 3.16 -7.33 30.28
CA ALA A 411 4.30 -7.67 29.44
C ALA A 411 5.64 -7.39 30.12
N THR A 412 6.64 -8.21 29.81
CA THR A 412 8.03 -8.12 30.29
C THR A 412 8.99 -8.22 29.10
N PHE A 413 9.79 -7.19 28.84
CA PHE A 413 10.73 -7.13 27.71
C PHE A 413 12.19 -6.96 28.16
N GLY A 414 13.11 -7.66 27.49
CA GLY A 414 14.57 -7.48 27.54
C GLY A 414 15.10 -6.78 26.28
N ILE A 415 16.28 -6.14 26.38
CA ILE A 415 16.89 -5.34 25.30
C ILE A 415 18.26 -5.92 24.94
N ALA A 416 18.53 -6.11 23.64
CA ALA A 416 19.83 -6.55 23.10
C ALA A 416 20.96 -5.53 23.34
N THR A 417 21.81 -5.72 24.38
CA THR A 417 22.92 -4.81 24.72
C THR A 417 24.31 -5.42 24.41
N ALA A 418 25.24 -4.58 23.93
CA ALA A 418 26.64 -4.95 23.77
C ALA A 418 27.39 -5.01 25.13
N PRO A 419 28.37 -5.92 25.31
CA PRO A 419 29.03 -6.12 26.59
C PRO A 419 29.91 -4.92 27.01
N PRO A 420 29.99 -4.58 28.31
CA PRO A 420 31.01 -3.70 28.83
C PRO A 420 32.38 -4.39 28.79
N ASN A 421 33.37 -3.68 28.26
CA ASN A 421 34.77 -4.13 28.20
C ASN A 421 35.37 -4.19 29.62
N PRO A 422 35.91 -5.33 30.10
CA PRO A 422 36.47 -5.41 31.44
C PRO A 422 37.97 -5.02 31.48
N SER A 423 38.23 -3.92 32.21
CA SER A 423 39.34 -3.69 33.15
C SER A 423 40.81 -3.87 32.72
N GLN A 424 41.58 -2.78 32.84
CA GLN A 424 42.92 -2.81 33.44
C GLN A 424 42.93 -1.89 34.67
N GLU A 425 43.22 -2.48 35.84
CA GLU A 425 43.58 -1.77 37.09
C GLU A 425 45.11 -1.77 37.28
N ALA A 426 45.55 -0.82 38.14
CA ALA A 426 46.92 -0.45 38.58
C ALA A 426 47.47 0.78 37.82
N GLU A 427 47.89 1.89 38.42
CA GLU A 427 48.23 2.26 39.80
C GLU A 427 48.23 3.80 39.94
N ALA A 428 48.42 4.31 41.16
CA ALA A 428 48.01 5.64 41.64
C ALA A 428 48.94 6.86 41.37
N LYS A 429 48.29 8.05 41.52
CA LYS A 429 48.76 9.35 42.05
C LYS A 429 49.26 10.48 41.11
N PRO A 430 49.14 11.77 41.53
CA PRO A 430 48.51 12.83 40.73
C PRO A 430 49.43 14.04 40.45
N ALA A 431 49.05 14.90 39.49
CA ALA A 431 49.46 16.30 39.47
C ALA A 431 48.51 17.15 38.61
N GLU A 432 48.24 18.33 39.16
CA GLU A 432 47.48 19.48 38.64
C GLU A 432 48.04 19.97 37.29
N THR A 433 47.24 20.69 36.48
CA THR A 433 47.41 22.13 36.16
C THR A 433 46.33 22.57 35.15
N GLU A 434 45.89 23.80 35.34
CA GLU A 434 44.82 24.58 34.71
C GLU A 434 45.04 24.97 33.22
N SER A 435 43.98 25.57 32.67
CA SER A 435 43.94 26.68 31.69
C SER A 435 43.61 26.28 30.24
N GLU A 436 42.41 26.55 29.69
CA GLU A 436 41.76 27.82 29.26
C GLU A 436 42.00 28.17 27.77
N LEU A 437 40.90 28.47 27.05
CA LEU A 437 40.75 29.29 25.82
C LEU A 437 41.48 28.79 24.53
N THR A 438 40.97 28.86 23.29
CA THR A 438 40.03 29.79 22.64
C THR A 438 39.67 29.27 21.22
N ALA A 439 38.48 29.62 20.74
CA ALA A 439 38.13 30.11 19.38
C ALA A 439 38.39 29.28 18.09
N THR A 440 37.30 28.78 17.49
CA THR A 440 36.71 29.08 16.13
C THR A 440 37.61 29.44 14.92
N PRO A 441 37.11 29.40 13.66
CA PRO A 441 36.24 28.45 12.94
C PRO A 441 36.68 28.22 11.45
N LEU A 442 35.85 27.51 10.69
CA LEU A 442 35.62 27.64 9.24
C LEU A 442 36.52 26.88 8.21
N GLU A 443 35.78 26.20 7.34
CA GLU A 443 35.91 26.12 5.88
C GLU A 443 36.65 24.97 5.19
N SER A 444 36.10 24.74 4.00
CA SER A 444 35.97 23.57 3.16
C SER A 444 37.01 23.51 2.03
N ALA A 445 36.90 22.42 1.24
CA ALA A 445 37.43 22.20 -0.12
C ALA A 445 38.87 21.67 -0.18
N ASP A 446 39.26 20.72 -1.03
CA ASP A 446 38.61 19.85 -2.02
C ASP A 446 39.73 18.93 -2.59
N SER A 447 39.32 17.90 -3.36
CA SER A 447 40.08 17.25 -4.45
C SER A 447 41.18 16.22 -4.12
N GLN A 448 40.90 14.93 -4.39
CA GLN A 448 41.41 14.26 -5.61
C GLN A 448 40.83 12.82 -5.83
N LYS A 449 40.16 12.69 -6.99
CA LYS A 449 39.85 11.51 -7.85
C LYS A 449 41.10 10.67 -8.20
N ASP A 450 41.14 9.42 -8.66
CA ASP A 450 40.27 8.31 -9.16
C ASP A 450 41.27 7.11 -9.44
N PRO A 451 40.97 5.90 -10.02
CA PRO A 451 39.70 5.33 -10.54
C PRO A 451 39.42 3.81 -10.24
N GLU A 452 38.17 3.39 -10.55
CA GLU A 452 37.71 2.07 -11.09
C GLU A 452 37.95 0.78 -10.27
N GLN A 453 36.95 0.02 -9.82
CA GLN A 453 35.84 -0.61 -10.57
C GLN A 453 34.58 -0.83 -9.71
N GLN A 454 33.41 -0.61 -10.32
CA GLN A 454 32.02 -0.88 -9.88
C GLN A 454 31.35 -1.74 -10.98
N PRO A 455 30.08 -2.21 -10.88
CA PRO A 455 29.16 -2.25 -9.72
C PRO A 455 28.30 -3.54 -9.62
N GLY A 456 27.58 -3.65 -8.50
CA GLY A 456 26.34 -4.40 -8.36
C GLY A 456 25.37 -3.64 -7.45
N GLU A 457 24.89 -2.46 -7.91
CA GLU A 457 23.90 -1.62 -7.24
C GLU A 457 22.47 -2.02 -7.59
N GLN A 458 21.59 -2.17 -6.59
CA GLN A 458 20.16 -1.81 -6.62
C GLN A 458 19.71 -1.57 -5.16
N GLY A 459 19.06 -0.49 -4.71
CA GLY A 459 18.64 0.77 -5.32
C GLY A 459 17.92 1.58 -4.22
N GLU A 460 18.48 2.72 -3.81
CA GLU A 460 17.78 3.69 -2.97
C GLU A 460 16.65 4.35 -3.78
N CYS A 461 15.43 4.40 -3.23
CA CYS A 461 14.36 5.23 -3.78
C CYS A 461 14.68 6.71 -3.51
N ARG A 462 15.51 7.30 -4.37
CA ARG A 462 15.66 8.75 -4.46
C ARG A 462 14.56 9.24 -5.40
N LEU A 463 13.66 10.10 -4.91
CA LEU A 463 12.62 10.76 -5.72
C LEU A 463 13.19 11.54 -6.93
N LEU A 464 14.49 11.83 -6.91
CA LEU A 464 15.30 12.44 -7.98
C LEU A 464 16.54 11.58 -8.31
N GLY A 465 16.43 10.25 -8.21
CA GLY A 465 17.52 9.34 -8.54
C GLY A 465 17.90 9.41 -10.02
N PRO A 466 19.14 9.05 -10.40
CA PRO A 466 19.59 9.07 -11.80
C PRO A 466 18.67 8.28 -12.75
N PHE A 467 18.13 7.14 -12.28
CA PHE A 467 17.17 6.33 -13.04
C PHE A 467 15.82 7.02 -13.24
N ALA A 468 15.28 7.67 -12.20
CA ALA A 468 14.03 8.42 -12.29
C ALA A 468 14.15 9.62 -13.24
N LEU A 469 15.28 10.33 -13.20
CA LEU A 469 15.59 11.42 -14.13
C LEU A 469 15.71 10.93 -15.58
N LEU A 470 16.29 9.74 -15.80
CA LEU A 470 16.36 9.11 -17.12
C LEU A 470 14.95 8.80 -17.65
N VAL A 471 14.10 8.17 -16.83
CA VAL A 471 12.72 7.84 -17.21
C VAL A 471 11.91 9.11 -17.49
N GLN A 472 11.99 10.12 -16.64
CA GLN A 472 11.33 11.41 -16.85
C GLN A 472 11.82 12.13 -18.11
N GLY A 473 13.14 12.11 -18.37
CA GLY A 473 13.74 12.64 -19.58
C GLY A 473 13.25 11.92 -20.83
N ALA A 474 13.15 10.59 -20.79
CA ALA A 474 12.62 9.78 -21.88
C ALA A 474 11.15 10.11 -22.17
N LEU A 475 10.30 10.14 -21.13
CA LEU A 475 8.88 10.53 -21.26
C LEU A 475 8.72 11.94 -21.84
N GLY A 476 9.53 12.90 -21.39
CA GLY A 476 9.55 14.26 -21.92
C GLY A 476 9.96 14.33 -23.40
N ALA A 477 10.98 13.57 -23.79
CA ALA A 477 11.42 13.48 -25.18
C ALA A 477 10.33 12.89 -26.09
N PHE A 478 9.64 11.83 -25.64
CA PHE A 478 8.51 11.24 -26.38
C PHE A 478 7.34 12.22 -26.52
N ALA A 479 7.02 12.98 -25.47
CA ALA A 479 5.99 14.01 -25.54
C ALA A 479 6.33 15.10 -26.57
N ILE A 480 7.58 15.58 -26.61
CA ILE A 480 8.04 16.55 -27.62
C ILE A 480 8.02 15.92 -29.02
N LEU A 481 8.45 14.68 -29.17
CA LEU A 481 8.42 13.96 -30.44
C LEU A 481 7.00 13.84 -31.01
N SER A 482 6.00 13.66 -30.13
CA SER A 482 4.59 13.67 -30.54
C SER A 482 4.15 15.01 -31.13
N LEU A 483 4.68 16.14 -30.63
CA LEU A 483 4.41 17.49 -31.17
C LEU A 483 5.17 17.76 -32.47
N VAL A 484 6.38 17.23 -32.60
CA VAL A 484 7.14 17.26 -33.87
C VAL A 484 6.38 16.48 -34.94
N TRP A 485 5.87 15.29 -34.58
CA TRP A 485 5.04 14.47 -35.45
C TRP A 485 3.74 15.15 -35.83
N LYS A 486 3.06 15.79 -34.87
CA LYS A 486 1.87 16.62 -35.13
C LYS A 486 2.19 17.71 -36.14
N ARG A 487 3.25 18.48 -35.91
CA ARG A 487 3.69 19.54 -36.83
C ARG A 487 3.97 19.01 -38.24
N TYR A 488 4.55 17.82 -38.35
CA TYR A 488 4.79 17.20 -39.66
C TYR A 488 3.49 16.94 -40.43
N ARG A 489 2.38 16.67 -39.72
CA ARG A 489 1.04 16.46 -40.28
C ARG A 489 0.21 17.74 -40.44
N GLU A 490 0.67 18.89 -39.94
CA GLU A 490 -0.01 20.17 -40.14
C GLU A 490 0.13 20.63 -41.60
N ASN A 491 -0.99 21.01 -42.22
CA ASN A 491 -1.02 21.60 -43.56
C ASN A 491 -1.89 22.87 -43.52
N PRO A 492 -1.33 24.08 -43.74
CA PRO A 492 0.10 24.39 -43.91
C PRO A 492 0.90 24.27 -42.60
N LYS A 493 2.20 23.94 -42.70
CA LYS A 493 3.10 23.81 -41.54
C LYS A 493 3.37 25.16 -40.90
N ARG A 494 3.19 25.28 -39.58
CA ARG A 494 3.49 26.53 -38.87
C ARG A 494 5.02 26.81 -38.82
N PRO A 495 5.46 28.09 -38.90
CA PRO A 495 6.87 28.48 -38.86
C PRO A 495 7.57 27.99 -37.60
N TRP A 496 8.85 27.62 -37.73
CA TRP A 496 9.63 27.05 -36.63
C TRP A 496 9.69 27.95 -35.39
N LYS A 497 9.79 29.28 -35.56
CA LYS A 497 9.81 30.24 -34.44
C LYS A 497 8.49 30.25 -33.66
N ILE A 498 7.35 30.16 -34.34
CA ILE A 498 6.01 30.12 -33.71
C ILE A 498 5.81 28.77 -33.02
N TRP A 499 6.17 27.67 -33.69
CA TRP A 499 6.13 26.34 -33.10
C TRP A 499 7.00 26.26 -31.84
N PHE A 500 8.21 26.79 -31.87
CA PHE A 500 9.11 26.81 -30.72
C PHE A 500 8.50 27.59 -29.54
N PHE A 501 7.86 28.72 -29.83
CA PHE A 501 7.14 29.49 -28.80
C PHE A 501 5.96 28.73 -28.21
N ASP A 502 5.15 28.03 -29.00
CA ASP A 502 4.04 27.21 -28.49
C ASP A 502 4.52 25.99 -27.68
N VAL A 503 5.57 25.31 -28.14
CA VAL A 503 6.12 24.12 -27.47
C VAL A 503 6.86 24.49 -26.19
N SER A 504 7.66 25.57 -26.20
CA SER A 504 8.37 26.03 -25.00
C SER A 504 7.41 26.43 -23.88
N LYS A 505 6.25 27.02 -24.17
CA LYS A 505 5.19 27.26 -23.17
C LYS A 505 4.75 25.97 -22.51
N GLN A 506 4.53 24.92 -23.30
CA GLN A 506 4.03 23.64 -22.81
C GLN A 506 5.09 22.92 -21.97
N VAL A 507 6.36 22.94 -22.39
CA VAL A 507 7.47 22.36 -21.62
C VAL A 507 7.62 23.06 -20.26
N VAL A 508 7.64 24.40 -20.24
CA VAL A 508 7.71 25.16 -18.98
C VAL A 508 6.46 24.93 -18.12
N GLY A 509 5.29 24.86 -18.73
CA GLY A 509 4.05 24.53 -18.04
C GLY A 509 4.03 23.13 -17.43
N SER A 510 4.67 22.16 -18.08
CA SER A 510 4.80 20.79 -17.56
C SER A 510 5.75 20.74 -16.35
N ILE A 511 6.86 21.49 -16.38
CA ILE A 511 7.76 21.64 -15.23
C ILE A 511 7.00 22.28 -14.06
N LEU A 512 6.24 23.35 -14.33
CA LEU A 512 5.40 23.99 -13.31
C LEU A 512 4.38 23.03 -12.71
N THR A 513 3.68 22.25 -13.54
CA THR A 513 2.68 21.27 -13.07
C THR A 513 3.35 20.15 -12.25
N HIS A 514 4.54 19.72 -12.64
CA HIS A 514 5.33 18.75 -11.87
C HIS A 514 5.73 19.29 -10.49
N ILE A 515 6.20 20.55 -10.42
CA ILE A 515 6.53 21.22 -9.15
C ILE A 515 5.29 21.37 -8.27
N LEU A 516 4.13 21.72 -8.84
CA LEU A 516 2.88 21.83 -8.11
C LEU A 516 2.40 20.46 -7.58
N ASN A 517 2.52 19.40 -8.37
CA ASN A 517 2.24 18.04 -7.93
C ASN A 517 3.12 17.64 -6.73
N LEU A 518 4.42 17.97 -6.79
CA LEU A 518 5.35 17.73 -5.69
C LEU A 518 5.01 18.59 -4.45
N ALA A 519 4.72 19.87 -4.65
CA ALA A 519 4.36 20.79 -3.57
C ALA A 519 3.05 20.39 -2.89
N MET A 520 2.06 19.91 -3.62
CA MET A 520 0.80 19.43 -3.03
C MET A 520 0.97 18.10 -2.28
N SER A 521 1.89 17.24 -2.73
CA SER A 521 2.30 16.08 -1.94
C SER A 521 2.89 16.50 -0.58
N MET A 522 3.62 17.62 -0.53
CA MET A 522 4.17 18.20 0.71
C MET A 522 3.12 18.95 1.55
N VAL A 523 2.19 19.68 0.92
CA VAL A 523 1.15 20.49 1.59
C VAL A 523 -0.03 19.66 2.07
N GLY A 524 -0.30 18.51 1.42
CA GLY A 524 -1.33 17.54 1.84
C GLY A 524 -1.14 17.01 3.27
N ASN A 525 0.06 17.17 3.84
CA ASN A 525 0.39 16.76 5.20
C ASN A 525 0.40 17.90 6.23
N VAL A 526 0.21 19.18 5.86
CA VAL A 526 0.50 20.29 6.81
C VAL A 526 -0.63 21.28 7.10
N ASP A 527 -1.50 21.74 6.18
CA ASP A 527 -2.39 22.88 6.57
C ASP A 527 -3.83 22.95 6.01
N VAL A 528 -4.23 22.10 5.07
CA VAL A 528 -5.67 21.99 4.70
C VAL A 528 -6.42 21.05 5.66
N VAL A 529 -5.66 20.19 6.35
CA VAL A 529 -6.05 19.30 7.44
C VAL A 529 -6.68 20.07 8.61
N ASN A 530 -6.13 21.23 8.98
CA ASN A 530 -6.59 21.97 10.16
C ASN A 530 -7.93 22.72 9.97
N ALA A 531 -8.33 23.02 8.73
CA ALA A 531 -9.64 23.66 8.46
C ALA A 531 -10.79 22.63 8.31
N ALA A 532 -10.46 21.40 7.93
CA ALA A 532 -11.38 20.25 7.94
C ALA A 532 -11.30 19.40 9.23
N ALA A 533 -10.37 19.69 10.15
CA ALA A 533 -10.15 19.01 11.44
C ALA A 533 -11.26 19.22 12.50
N SER A 534 -12.47 19.60 12.10
CA SER A 534 -13.68 19.37 12.93
C SER A 534 -14.60 18.29 12.36
N LYS A 535 -14.35 17.80 11.15
CA LYS A 535 -14.91 16.56 10.56
C LYS A 535 -13.99 16.07 9.43
N GLY A 536 -13.12 15.12 9.76
CA GLY A 536 -12.39 14.31 8.78
C GLY A 536 -11.04 14.88 8.36
N SER A 537 -9.97 14.35 8.94
CA SER A 537 -8.66 14.27 8.27
C SER A 537 -7.72 13.33 9.04
N GLU A 538 -7.65 12.07 8.59
CA GLU A 538 -6.39 11.35 8.46
C GLU A 538 -6.14 11.19 6.96
N GLY A 539 -4.96 11.63 6.51
CA GLY A 539 -4.59 11.70 5.10
C GLY A 539 -4.28 10.33 4.50
N SER A 540 -5.34 9.62 4.10
CA SER A 540 -5.49 8.75 2.93
C SER A 540 -6.74 7.92 3.23
N GLN A 541 -7.87 8.28 2.63
CA GLN A 541 -9.16 7.69 2.95
C GLN A 541 -9.14 6.18 2.77
N ALA A 542 -9.12 5.49 3.91
CA ALA A 542 -9.50 4.11 3.98
C ALA A 542 -11.00 3.98 3.69
N ASP A 543 -11.40 2.91 3.00
CA ASP A 543 -12.81 2.57 2.80
C ASP A 543 -13.42 2.13 4.14
N ALA A 544 -14.71 1.79 4.11
CA ALA A 544 -15.42 1.28 5.29
C ALA A 544 -14.79 -0.02 5.88
N GLU A 545 -13.80 -0.60 5.19
CA GLU A 545 -13.08 -1.83 5.53
C GLU A 545 -11.60 -1.59 5.90
N GLY A 546 -11.15 -0.32 5.98
CA GLY A 546 -9.80 0.01 6.46
C GLY A 546 -8.67 -0.14 5.43
N ARG A 547 -8.97 -0.39 4.15
CA ARG A 547 -7.97 -0.62 3.11
C ARG A 547 -7.40 0.73 2.61
N GLN A 548 -6.10 0.85 2.39
CA GLN A 548 -5.52 2.07 1.79
C GLN A 548 -5.26 1.89 0.29
N PRO A 549 -5.58 2.89 -0.55
CA PRO A 549 -5.28 2.85 -1.98
C PRO A 549 -3.77 2.73 -2.20
N ASN A 550 -3.35 1.89 -3.14
CA ASN A 550 -1.92 1.71 -3.38
C ASN A 550 -1.31 2.98 -4.04
N PRO A 551 0.00 3.26 -3.85
CA PRO A 551 0.62 4.49 -4.38
C PRO A 551 0.58 4.61 -5.92
N CYS A 552 0.65 3.48 -6.63
CA CYS A 552 0.55 3.43 -8.09
C CYS A 552 -0.83 3.87 -8.59
N SER A 553 -1.90 3.46 -7.90
CA SER A 553 -3.30 3.83 -8.14
C SER A 553 -3.52 5.31 -7.93
N TYR A 554 -2.99 5.88 -6.85
CA TYR A 554 -3.09 7.31 -6.60
C TYR A 554 -2.36 8.13 -7.67
N TYR A 555 -1.14 7.73 -8.03
CA TYR A 555 -0.36 8.38 -9.08
C TYR A 555 -1.06 8.29 -10.45
N LEU A 556 -1.50 7.08 -10.83
CA LEU A 556 -2.22 6.82 -12.07
C LEU A 556 -3.48 7.67 -12.14
N LEU A 557 -4.26 7.73 -11.06
CA LEU A 557 -5.51 8.46 -11.04
C LEU A 557 -5.31 9.97 -11.06
N ASN A 558 -4.35 10.51 -10.31
CA ASN A 558 -4.03 11.94 -10.35
C ASN A 558 -3.63 12.36 -11.77
N LEU A 559 -2.81 11.55 -12.46
CA LEU A 559 -2.45 11.80 -13.86
C LEU A 559 -3.63 11.63 -14.82
N ALA A 560 -4.48 10.62 -14.61
CA ALA A 560 -5.68 10.39 -15.40
C ALA A 560 -6.63 11.59 -15.32
N ILE A 561 -6.86 12.11 -14.12
CA ILE A 561 -7.75 13.26 -13.89
C ILE A 561 -7.15 14.54 -14.50
N ASP A 562 -5.85 14.79 -14.34
CA ASP A 562 -5.16 15.94 -14.95
C ASP A 562 -5.33 15.97 -16.48
N THR A 563 -5.20 14.80 -17.11
CA THR A 563 -5.22 14.65 -18.57
C THR A 563 -6.64 14.54 -19.15
N THR A 564 -7.65 14.19 -18.34
CA THR A 564 -9.05 14.02 -18.80
C THR A 564 -9.95 15.18 -18.39
N ILE A 565 -10.12 15.41 -17.08
CA ILE A 565 -10.98 16.47 -16.52
C ILE A 565 -10.21 17.80 -16.46
N GLY A 566 -8.91 17.74 -16.17
CA GLY A 566 -8.06 18.93 -16.07
C GLY A 566 -8.00 19.72 -17.38
N ILE A 567 -7.92 19.07 -18.55
CA ILE A 567 -7.83 19.76 -19.84
C ILE A 567 -9.10 20.60 -20.17
N PRO A 568 -10.34 20.08 -20.09
CA PRO A 568 -11.55 20.89 -20.23
C PRO A 568 -11.61 22.05 -19.25
N VAL A 569 -11.24 21.82 -17.98
CA VAL A 569 -11.20 22.87 -16.95
C VAL A 569 -10.19 23.95 -17.33
N LEU A 570 -8.99 23.56 -17.75
CA LEU A 570 -7.97 24.48 -18.24
C LEU A 570 -8.50 25.31 -19.42
N TYR A 571 -9.16 24.70 -20.40
CA TYR A 571 -9.74 25.41 -21.54
C TYR A 571 -10.77 26.46 -21.12
N LEU A 572 -11.67 26.11 -20.20
CA LEU A 572 -12.67 27.04 -19.65
C LEU A 572 -11.99 28.18 -18.88
N LEU A 573 -11.02 27.87 -18.02
CA LEU A 573 -10.25 28.86 -17.28
C LEU A 573 -9.50 29.80 -18.22
N LEU A 574 -8.87 29.30 -19.27
CA LEU A 574 -8.18 30.14 -20.26
C LEU A 574 -9.13 31.08 -21.00
N LYS A 575 -10.36 30.63 -21.31
CA LYS A 575 -11.39 31.52 -21.89
C LYS A 575 -11.79 32.64 -20.93
N VAL A 576 -12.03 32.31 -19.66
CA VAL A 576 -12.38 33.29 -18.64
C VAL A 576 -11.23 34.27 -18.42
N LEU A 577 -10.02 33.76 -18.23
CA LEU A 577 -8.80 34.56 -18.05
C LEU A 577 -8.56 35.47 -19.25
N HIS A 578 -8.67 34.96 -20.49
CA HIS A 578 -8.56 35.81 -21.67
C HIS A 578 -9.59 36.95 -21.65
N GLY A 579 -10.86 36.66 -21.35
CA GLY A 579 -11.91 37.68 -21.20
C GLY A 579 -11.58 38.76 -20.18
N LEU A 580 -11.05 38.37 -19.02
CA LEU A 580 -10.63 39.29 -17.95
C LEU A 580 -9.39 40.11 -18.34
N PHE A 581 -8.35 39.45 -18.87
CA PHE A 581 -7.07 40.08 -19.17
C PHE A 581 -7.14 41.05 -20.37
N VAL A 582 -8.08 40.87 -21.30
CA VAL A 582 -8.36 41.85 -22.38
C VAL A 582 -8.68 43.25 -21.83
N HIS A 583 -9.20 43.35 -20.60
CA HIS A 583 -9.54 44.62 -19.96
C HIS A 583 -8.37 45.24 -19.18
N THR A 584 -7.25 44.53 -19.08
CA THR A 584 -6.06 44.97 -18.35
C THR A 584 -5.05 45.65 -19.27
N PRO A 585 -4.14 46.49 -18.74
CA PRO A 585 -3.04 47.07 -19.52
C PRO A 585 -2.11 46.02 -20.16
N LEU A 586 -2.10 44.78 -19.64
CA LEU A 586 -1.28 43.68 -20.16
C LEU A 586 -1.65 43.34 -21.62
N ALA A 587 -2.93 43.49 -21.97
CA ALA A 587 -3.49 43.23 -23.30
C ALA A 587 -3.36 44.42 -24.27
N ARG A 588 -2.39 45.31 -24.09
CA ARG A 588 -2.09 46.37 -25.08
C ARG A 588 -0.87 45.97 -25.93
N PRO A 589 -0.99 45.79 -27.26
CA PRO A 589 -2.22 45.73 -28.08
C PRO A 589 -2.99 44.40 -27.84
N LYS A 590 -4.30 44.35 -28.15
CA LYS A 590 -5.20 43.23 -27.74
C LYS A 590 -4.80 41.89 -28.35
N GLU A 591 -4.19 41.94 -29.51
CA GLU A 591 -3.66 40.80 -30.25
C GLU A 591 -2.49 40.14 -29.51
N SER A 592 -1.79 40.85 -28.61
CA SER A 592 -0.61 40.33 -27.92
C SER A 592 -0.90 39.19 -26.94
N ILE A 593 -2.16 39.01 -26.51
CA ILE A 593 -2.59 37.92 -25.63
C ILE A 593 -3.39 36.83 -26.36
N LYS A 594 -3.62 36.99 -27.68
CA LYS A 594 -4.29 35.98 -28.49
C LYS A 594 -3.35 34.77 -28.64
N SER A 595 -3.81 33.60 -28.20
CA SER A 595 -2.97 32.40 -28.24
C SER A 595 -2.51 32.06 -29.65
N GLY A 596 -1.24 31.69 -29.77
CA GLY A 596 -0.59 31.30 -31.04
C GLY A 596 -0.20 32.48 -31.94
N HIS A 597 -0.51 33.71 -31.53
CA HIS A 597 -0.19 34.92 -32.28
C HIS A 597 0.90 35.73 -31.57
N TYR A 598 2.09 35.85 -32.17
CA TYR A 598 3.27 36.47 -31.55
C TYR A 598 3.72 37.77 -32.24
N GLY A 599 2.95 38.26 -33.20
CA GLY A 599 3.32 39.38 -34.06
C GLY A 599 4.25 38.99 -35.21
N GLN A 600 4.51 39.95 -36.10
CA GLN A 600 5.44 39.83 -37.22
C GLN A 600 6.49 40.97 -37.11
N PRO A 601 7.77 40.69 -36.83
CA PRO A 601 8.34 39.39 -36.45
C PRO A 601 7.88 38.93 -35.04
N PRO A 602 7.93 37.62 -34.72
CA PRO A 602 7.53 37.07 -33.42
C PRO A 602 8.29 37.68 -32.24
N ARG A 603 7.58 38.23 -31.25
CA ARG A 603 8.16 38.92 -30.09
C ARG A 603 8.09 38.08 -28.81
N VAL A 604 9.22 37.98 -28.11
CA VAL A 604 9.33 37.28 -26.80
C VAL A 604 8.42 37.93 -25.74
N THR A 605 8.18 39.24 -25.82
CA THR A 605 7.28 39.94 -24.88
C THR A 605 5.82 39.49 -25.01
N TRP A 606 5.37 39.11 -26.21
CA TRP A 606 4.02 38.59 -26.44
C TRP A 606 3.90 37.14 -25.99
N TRP A 607 4.97 36.37 -26.22
CA TRP A 607 5.12 35.04 -25.63
C TRP A 607 4.98 35.09 -24.11
N LEU A 608 5.71 35.99 -23.43
CA LEU A 608 5.68 36.10 -21.97
C LEU A 608 4.28 36.44 -21.44
N LYS A 609 3.58 37.39 -22.09
CA LYS A 609 2.19 37.73 -21.74
C LYS A 609 1.26 36.52 -21.83
N GLN A 610 1.36 35.76 -22.92
CA GLN A 610 0.55 34.55 -23.11
C GLN A 610 0.94 33.43 -22.14
N SER A 611 2.23 33.26 -21.86
CA SER A 611 2.76 32.29 -20.89
C SER A 611 2.22 32.58 -19.49
N VAL A 612 2.17 33.84 -19.06
CA VAL A 612 1.59 34.22 -17.75
C VAL A 612 0.12 33.80 -17.65
N ILE A 613 -0.69 34.11 -18.66
CA ILE A 613 -2.11 33.73 -18.68
C ILE A 613 -2.24 32.19 -18.67
N TYR A 614 -1.42 31.51 -19.45
CA TYR A 614 -1.40 30.06 -19.53
C TYR A 614 -1.01 29.40 -18.19
N PHE A 615 0.03 29.89 -17.53
CA PHE A 615 0.51 29.37 -16.25
C PHE A 615 -0.47 29.63 -15.10
N ILE A 616 -1.14 30.79 -15.08
CA ILE A 616 -2.25 31.04 -14.15
C ILE A 616 -3.38 30.04 -14.38
N GLY A 617 -3.69 29.75 -15.66
CA GLY A 617 -4.65 28.71 -16.03
C GLY A 617 -4.26 27.32 -15.53
N LEU A 618 -2.98 26.93 -15.67
CA LEU A 618 -2.46 25.65 -15.17
C LEU A 618 -2.52 25.54 -13.65
N VAL A 619 -2.13 26.59 -12.93
CA VAL A 619 -2.26 26.65 -11.46
C VAL A 619 -3.73 26.52 -11.06
N GLY A 620 -4.63 27.25 -11.72
CA GLY A 620 -6.08 27.18 -11.45
C GLY A 620 -6.66 25.79 -11.72
N MET A 621 -6.26 25.16 -12.83
CA MET A 621 -6.65 23.78 -13.15
C MET A 621 -6.15 22.81 -12.08
N LYS A 622 -4.89 22.95 -11.65
CA LYS A 622 -4.31 22.05 -10.65
C LYS A 622 -4.96 22.22 -9.27
N LEU A 623 -5.27 23.46 -8.88
CA LEU A 623 -6.06 23.73 -7.67
C LEU A 623 -7.47 23.14 -7.76
N PHE A 624 -8.12 23.20 -8.92
CA PHE A 624 -9.41 22.54 -9.13
C PHE A 624 -9.30 21.02 -8.91
N VAL A 625 -8.30 20.36 -9.50
CA VAL A 625 -8.07 18.91 -9.31
C VAL A 625 -7.78 18.60 -7.84
N PHE A 626 -6.99 19.43 -7.16
CA PHE A 626 -6.73 19.28 -5.72
C PHE A 626 -8.02 19.33 -4.90
N PHE A 627 -8.88 20.33 -5.12
CA PHE A 627 -10.16 20.42 -4.43
C PHE A 627 -11.14 19.32 -4.83
N LEU A 628 -11.03 18.78 -6.05
CA LEU A 628 -11.82 17.64 -6.50
C LEU A 628 -11.51 16.38 -5.66
N PHE A 629 -10.23 16.10 -5.43
CA PHE A 629 -9.79 15.01 -4.54
C PHE A 629 -10.21 15.25 -3.09
N ALA A 630 -10.09 16.49 -2.59
CA ALA A 630 -10.53 16.84 -1.25
C ALA A 630 -12.06 16.69 -1.06
N ALA A 631 -12.84 16.98 -2.11
CA ALA A 631 -14.30 16.92 -2.06
C ALA A 631 -14.86 15.51 -2.32
N MET A 632 -14.14 14.65 -3.06
CA MET A 632 -14.59 13.32 -3.43
C MET A 632 -13.62 12.23 -2.93
N PRO A 633 -13.82 11.76 -1.69
CA PRO A 633 -12.98 10.78 -1.01
C PRO A 633 -12.75 9.47 -1.74
N PHE A 634 -13.75 9.07 -2.52
CA PHE A 634 -13.81 7.75 -3.13
C PHE A 634 -13.01 7.69 -4.45
N LEU A 635 -12.50 8.82 -4.95
CA LEU A 635 -11.79 8.85 -6.22
C LEU A 635 -10.60 7.86 -6.28
N PRO A 636 -9.67 7.82 -5.29
CA PRO A 636 -8.52 6.91 -5.31
C PRO A 636 -8.86 5.44 -5.59
N TRP A 637 -10.04 4.99 -5.16
CA TRP A 637 -10.56 3.63 -5.33
C TRP A 637 -10.85 3.27 -6.79
N ILE A 638 -11.13 4.28 -7.63
CA ILE A 638 -11.26 4.10 -9.08
C ILE A 638 -9.90 3.73 -9.68
N GLY A 639 -8.80 4.23 -9.12
CA GLY A 639 -7.44 3.87 -9.49
C GLY A 639 -7.16 2.40 -9.21
N ASP A 640 -7.49 1.93 -8.00
CA ASP A 640 -7.37 0.51 -7.64
C ASP A 640 -8.21 -0.36 -8.57
N TRP A 641 -9.47 0.02 -8.83
CA TRP A 641 -10.32 -0.67 -9.81
C TRP A 641 -9.67 -0.74 -11.20
N ALA A 642 -9.04 0.35 -11.66
CA ALA A 642 -8.37 0.40 -12.96
C ALA A 642 -7.09 -0.44 -13.02
N LEU A 643 -6.42 -0.69 -11.89
CA LEU A 643 -5.23 -1.53 -11.80
C LEU A 643 -5.52 -2.98 -11.39
N ARG A 644 -6.77 -3.33 -11.06
CA ARG A 644 -7.18 -4.70 -10.70
C ARG A 644 -6.72 -5.79 -11.67
N TRP A 645 -6.64 -5.48 -12.97
CA TRP A 645 -6.18 -6.44 -13.99
C TRP A 645 -4.67 -6.70 -13.96
N ALA A 646 -3.89 -5.80 -13.34
CA ALA A 646 -2.46 -5.92 -13.13
C ALA A 646 -2.10 -6.40 -11.71
N ASN A 647 -3.10 -6.54 -10.81
CA ASN A 647 -2.90 -7.05 -9.46
C ASN A 647 -2.27 -8.44 -9.49
N GLY A 648 -1.20 -8.63 -8.73
CA GLY A 648 -0.44 -9.89 -8.66
C GLY A 648 0.84 -9.93 -9.51
N ASN A 649 1.12 -8.87 -10.30
CA ASN A 649 2.41 -8.70 -10.98
C ASN A 649 2.93 -7.27 -10.81
N GLU A 650 3.71 -7.05 -9.75
CA GLU A 650 4.24 -5.74 -9.36
C GLU A 650 5.07 -5.08 -10.48
N ALA A 651 5.84 -5.86 -11.23
CA ALA A 651 6.59 -5.34 -12.36
C ALA A 651 5.67 -4.82 -13.48
N LEU A 652 4.56 -5.52 -13.75
CA LEU A 652 3.56 -5.10 -14.74
C LEU A 652 2.81 -3.85 -14.28
N GLU A 653 2.43 -3.80 -13.01
CA GLU A 653 1.73 -2.67 -12.40
C GLU A 653 2.59 -1.40 -12.41
N ILE A 654 3.83 -1.49 -11.94
CA ILE A 654 4.80 -0.37 -11.96
C ILE A 654 5.08 0.06 -13.40
N THR A 655 5.34 -0.88 -14.31
CA THR A 655 5.61 -0.58 -15.72
C THR A 655 4.41 0.12 -16.37
N PHE A 656 3.19 -0.33 -16.09
CA PHE A 656 2.00 0.29 -16.64
C PHE A 656 1.74 1.68 -16.03
N ALA A 657 1.70 1.79 -14.70
CA ALA A 657 1.31 3.01 -13.98
C ALA A 657 2.37 4.11 -14.04
N MET A 658 3.66 3.76 -14.07
CA MET A 658 4.76 4.74 -14.05
C MET A 658 5.41 4.98 -15.42
N PHE A 659 5.21 4.09 -16.41
CA PHE A 659 5.82 4.24 -17.73
C PHE A 659 4.80 4.28 -18.88
N ILE A 660 4.03 3.21 -19.11
CA ILE A 660 3.15 3.10 -20.28
C ILE A 660 2.01 4.14 -20.23
N PHE A 661 1.28 4.18 -19.13
CA PHE A 661 0.12 5.06 -18.97
C PHE A 661 0.54 6.54 -19.01
N PRO A 662 1.58 6.98 -18.27
CA PRO A 662 2.06 8.36 -18.38
C PRO A 662 2.58 8.73 -19.77
N LEU A 663 3.23 7.82 -20.49
CA LEU A 663 3.71 8.07 -21.84
C LEU A 663 2.55 8.41 -22.77
N VAL A 664 1.50 7.59 -22.75
CA VAL A 664 0.32 7.77 -23.62
C VAL A 664 -0.46 9.01 -23.21
N MET A 665 -0.78 9.15 -21.93
CA MET A 665 -1.66 10.22 -21.45
C MET A 665 -1.00 11.60 -21.56
N ASN A 666 0.31 11.70 -21.30
CA ASN A 666 1.02 12.96 -21.53
C ASN A 666 1.05 13.30 -23.03
N ALA A 667 1.36 12.34 -23.92
CA ALA A 667 1.33 12.61 -25.36
C ALA A 667 -0.05 13.12 -25.83
N VAL A 668 -1.14 12.50 -25.35
CA VAL A 668 -2.51 12.96 -25.61
C VAL A 668 -2.74 14.37 -25.06
N GLN A 669 -2.32 14.64 -23.82
CA GLN A 669 -2.46 15.95 -23.20
C GLN A 669 -1.74 17.05 -23.99
N TYR A 670 -0.47 16.85 -24.33
CA TYR A 670 0.29 17.79 -25.15
C TYR A 670 -0.38 18.00 -26.51
N TRP A 671 -0.87 16.93 -27.14
CA TRP A 671 -1.52 17.04 -28.45
C TRP A 671 -2.80 17.90 -28.39
N ILE A 672 -3.62 17.69 -27.35
CA ILE A 672 -4.86 18.43 -27.12
C ILE A 672 -4.58 19.88 -26.73
N ILE A 673 -3.68 20.14 -25.77
CA ILE A 673 -3.33 21.49 -25.34
C ILE A 673 -2.80 22.31 -26.52
N ASP A 674 -1.92 21.71 -27.33
CA ASP A 674 -1.37 22.35 -28.52
C ASP A 674 -2.48 22.74 -29.53
N ASN A 675 -3.62 22.03 -29.58
CA ASN A 675 -4.75 22.41 -30.44
C ASN A 675 -5.47 23.70 -30.01
N PHE A 676 -5.39 24.08 -28.73
CA PHE A 676 -5.98 25.33 -28.24
C PHE A 676 -4.94 26.45 -28.15
N ILE A 677 -3.66 26.12 -27.98
CA ILE A 677 -2.57 27.09 -27.94
C ILE A 677 -2.25 27.59 -29.36
N MET A 678 -2.28 26.71 -30.36
CA MET A 678 -2.03 27.05 -31.76
C MET A 678 -3.07 28.03 -32.33
N ASP A 679 -2.62 29.02 -33.12
CA ASP A 679 -3.53 29.92 -33.84
C ASP A 679 -4.17 29.16 -35.02
N LYS A 680 -5.49 28.97 -34.95
CA LYS A 680 -6.28 28.45 -36.07
C LYS A 680 -6.61 29.60 -37.01
N LYS A 681 -5.67 29.99 -37.87
CA LYS A 681 -6.00 30.88 -38.99
C LYS A 681 -7.01 30.15 -39.89
N LYS A 682 -8.11 30.84 -40.23
CA LYS A 682 -9.11 30.37 -41.19
C LYS A 682 -8.46 30.19 -42.56
N ASP A 683 -8.94 29.18 -43.28
CA ASP A 683 -8.50 28.79 -44.61
C ASP A 683 -8.28 30.01 -45.53
N GLY A 684 -7.02 30.24 -45.94
CA GLY A 684 -6.67 31.23 -46.97
C GLY A 684 -5.49 32.17 -46.66
N GLU A 685 -5.19 32.46 -45.39
CA GLU A 685 -4.03 33.30 -45.03
C GLU A 685 -2.84 32.44 -44.60
N GLY A 686 -2.05 31.99 -45.58
CA GLY A 686 -0.78 31.29 -45.33
C GLY A 686 0.19 32.15 -44.50
N TYR A 687 1.08 31.49 -43.77
CA TYR A 687 2.25 32.15 -43.20
C TYR A 687 3.14 32.62 -44.37
N GLU A 688 3.35 33.93 -44.53
CA GLU A 688 4.38 34.42 -45.45
C GLU A 688 5.72 33.79 -45.06
N ALA A 689 6.38 33.17 -46.04
CA ALA A 689 7.67 32.54 -45.86
C ALA A 689 8.68 33.63 -45.50
N VAL A 690 9.20 33.59 -44.28
CA VAL A 690 10.35 34.41 -43.92
C VAL A 690 11.57 33.76 -44.57
N GLU A 691 12.13 34.43 -45.59
CA GLU A 691 13.40 34.06 -46.19
C GLU A 691 14.48 33.99 -45.11
N GLN A 692 15.30 32.96 -45.25
CA GLN A 692 16.32 32.56 -44.30
C GLN A 692 17.58 33.36 -44.63
N ASP A 693 17.70 34.56 -44.08
CA ASP A 693 18.95 35.32 -44.15
C ASP A 693 19.91 34.81 -43.06
N ASP A 694 20.80 33.93 -43.50
CA ASP A 694 22.13 33.77 -42.92
C ASP A 694 22.97 34.99 -43.32
N GLU A 695 23.43 35.81 -42.36
CA GLU A 695 24.74 36.49 -42.39
C GLU A 695 24.94 37.42 -41.17
N ASP A 696 25.95 37.06 -40.38
CA ASP A 696 27.08 37.89 -39.92
C ASP A 696 26.90 39.08 -38.94
N ASP A 697 28.03 39.32 -38.29
CA ASP A 697 28.40 40.01 -37.06
C ASP A 697 27.80 41.38 -36.69
N GLY A 698 27.78 41.57 -35.36
CA GLY A 698 28.25 42.77 -34.65
C GLY A 698 27.85 44.17 -35.14
N ASN A 699 27.08 44.90 -34.33
CA ASN A 699 27.54 46.10 -33.62
C ASN A 699 26.37 46.77 -32.87
N ALA A 700 26.69 47.32 -31.71
CA ALA A 700 25.82 48.06 -30.82
C ALA A 700 25.42 49.44 -31.39
N HIS A 701 24.31 49.95 -30.85
CA HIS A 701 24.01 51.37 -30.67
C HIS A 701 24.22 52.32 -31.87
N GLU A 702 23.12 52.72 -32.53
CA GLU A 702 22.87 54.14 -32.80
C GLU A 702 21.44 54.42 -33.27
N ARG A 703 20.95 55.61 -32.89
CA ARG A 703 19.77 56.34 -33.42
C ARG A 703 18.41 56.05 -32.79
N GLN A 704 18.33 56.46 -31.53
CA GLN A 704 17.18 57.22 -31.06
C GLN A 704 17.15 58.61 -31.73
N ARG A 705 15.95 59.04 -32.15
CA ARG A 705 15.48 60.44 -32.31
C ARG A 705 15.91 61.22 -33.57
N GLU A 706 15.00 62.15 -33.92
CA GLU A 706 14.90 63.02 -35.11
C GLU A 706 14.32 62.28 -36.33
N ARG A 707 13.12 62.56 -36.84
CA ARG A 707 12.41 63.82 -37.17
C ARG A 707 10.94 63.42 -37.35
N ALA A 708 9.95 63.93 -36.62
CA ALA A 708 9.28 65.21 -36.83
C ALA A 708 9.05 65.57 -38.30
N ASP A 709 7.77 65.64 -38.66
CA ASP A 709 7.13 66.63 -39.54
C ASP A 709 6.63 66.18 -40.94
N SER A 710 5.51 66.81 -41.32
CA SER A 710 4.64 66.69 -42.51
C SER A 710 3.75 65.44 -42.56
N GLY A 711 2.41 65.51 -42.49
CA GLY A 711 1.52 66.45 -43.21
C GLY A 711 1.45 65.99 -44.66
N GLU A 712 0.33 65.80 -45.36
CA GLU A 712 -1.07 66.15 -45.20
C GLU A 712 -1.74 65.54 -46.45
N SER A 713 -3.07 65.40 -46.44
CA SER A 713 -3.97 65.34 -47.62
C SER A 713 -3.89 64.13 -48.58
N ASP A 714 -4.91 63.75 -49.33
CA ASP A 714 -6.38 63.85 -49.30
C ASP A 714 -6.85 63.09 -50.55
N SER A 715 -8.12 62.67 -50.56
CA SER A 715 -8.98 62.52 -51.75
C SER A 715 -8.65 61.34 -52.71
N SER A 716 -9.43 60.26 -52.67
CA SER A 716 -10.69 60.05 -53.40
C SER A 716 -10.52 59.75 -54.89
N VAL A 717 -11.10 58.65 -55.38
CA VAL A 717 -12.16 58.67 -56.41
C VAL A 717 -12.78 57.27 -56.56
N THR A 718 -14.09 57.34 -56.70
CA THR A 718 -15.18 56.37 -56.79
C THR A 718 -15.37 55.70 -58.16
N GLN A 719 -15.90 54.45 -58.11
CA GLN A 719 -16.91 53.81 -58.99
C GLN A 719 -16.55 53.60 -60.49
N VAL A 720 -17.10 52.65 -61.28
CA VAL A 720 -18.44 52.04 -61.39
C VAL A 720 -18.35 50.72 -62.23
N ALA A 721 -19.28 49.77 -61.98
CA ALA A 721 -19.96 48.83 -62.93
C ALA A 721 -19.15 47.72 -63.67
N GLU A 722 -19.67 46.53 -64.00
CA GLU A 722 -20.96 45.82 -63.84
C GLU A 722 -20.76 44.34 -64.22
N GLU A 723 -21.65 43.48 -63.69
CA GLU A 723 -22.20 42.19 -64.17
C GLU A 723 -21.33 41.09 -64.84
N ASP A 724 -21.29 39.90 -64.22
CA ASP A 724 -22.07 38.68 -64.58
C ASP A 724 -21.71 37.60 -63.51
N GLY A 725 -22.52 36.72 -62.93
CA GLY A 725 -23.82 36.17 -63.32
C GLY A 725 -23.83 34.66 -63.03
N ARG A 726 -23.96 34.23 -61.76
CA ARG A 726 -24.69 32.99 -61.34
C ARG A 726 -24.67 32.79 -59.83
N GLY A 727 -25.84 32.67 -59.22
CA GLY A 727 -26.02 32.52 -57.78
C GLY A 727 -26.65 31.21 -57.32
N LYS A 728 -26.58 31.03 -55.99
CA LYS A 728 -27.52 30.40 -55.02
C LYS A 728 -27.81 28.90 -55.20
N SER A 729 -28.00 28.05 -54.19
CA SER A 729 -28.36 28.12 -52.75
C SER A 729 -27.89 26.78 -52.12
N GLN A 730 -27.22 26.73 -50.96
CA GLN A 730 -27.78 26.57 -49.59
C GLN A 730 -28.78 25.40 -49.40
N VAL A 731 -28.42 24.45 -48.50
CA VAL A 731 -29.18 23.91 -47.33
C VAL A 731 -28.95 22.38 -47.09
N GLU A 732 -28.46 22.10 -45.87
CA GLU A 732 -28.64 20.95 -44.92
C GLU A 732 -28.34 19.46 -45.23
N ASP A 733 -27.54 18.92 -44.30
CA ASP A 733 -27.75 17.74 -43.43
C ASP A 733 -27.95 16.32 -44.02
N ALA A 734 -27.05 15.41 -43.65
CA ALA A 734 -27.32 13.97 -43.65
C ALA A 734 -26.27 13.19 -42.82
N THR A 735 -26.73 12.73 -41.66
CA THR A 735 -26.17 11.69 -40.79
C THR A 735 -26.18 10.27 -41.39
N LEU A 736 -25.15 9.51 -41.00
CA LEU A 736 -25.05 8.07 -40.68
C LEU A 736 -25.06 7.00 -41.79
N LYS A 737 -24.10 6.06 -41.69
CA LYS A 737 -24.37 4.61 -41.73
C LYS A 737 -23.24 3.72 -41.18
N GLU A 738 -23.59 2.91 -40.18
CA GLU A 738 -22.89 1.72 -39.68
C GLU A 738 -23.10 0.50 -40.62
N VAL A 739 -22.25 -0.52 -40.47
CA VAL A 739 -22.41 -1.85 -41.09
C VAL A 739 -22.04 -2.96 -40.09
N ASN A 740 -22.88 -4.00 -40.01
CA ASN A 740 -22.53 -5.34 -39.55
C ASN A 740 -23.36 -6.44 -40.30
N PRO A 741 -22.96 -7.73 -40.24
CA PRO A 741 -23.00 -8.67 -41.36
C PRO A 741 -24.23 -9.59 -41.44
N THR A 742 -24.40 -10.26 -42.59
CA THR A 742 -25.57 -11.11 -42.94
C THR A 742 -25.20 -12.61 -43.06
N PRO A 743 -26.06 -13.54 -42.59
CA PRO A 743 -25.99 -14.97 -42.91
C PRO A 743 -26.93 -15.41 -44.06
N LEU A 744 -26.57 -16.51 -44.74
CA LEU A 744 -27.26 -17.14 -45.87
C LEU A 744 -28.49 -17.99 -45.49
N PRO A 745 -29.50 -18.13 -46.37
CA PRO A 745 -30.49 -19.21 -46.30
C PRO A 745 -30.39 -20.25 -47.45
N VAL A 746 -31.08 -21.38 -47.26
CA VAL A 746 -31.01 -22.65 -48.01
C VAL A 746 -32.31 -22.91 -48.82
N ARG A 747 -32.14 -23.53 -50.02
CA ARG A 747 -33.09 -24.34 -50.88
C ARG A 747 -34.32 -23.64 -51.49
N THR A 748 -34.89 -24.03 -52.65
CA THR A 748 -34.84 -25.25 -53.49
C THR A 748 -35.40 -24.96 -54.91
N SER A 749 -35.07 -25.87 -55.84
CA SER A 749 -35.89 -26.48 -56.91
C SER A 749 -36.13 -25.80 -58.27
N HIS A 750 -35.99 -26.65 -59.30
CA HIS A 750 -36.55 -26.62 -60.68
C HIS A 750 -36.03 -25.53 -61.63
N GLU A 751 -35.81 -25.73 -62.92
CA GLU A 751 -35.69 -26.87 -63.85
C GLU A 751 -35.23 -26.24 -65.19
N ASP A 752 -34.66 -27.06 -66.08
CA ASP A 752 -34.57 -26.88 -67.53
C ASP A 752 -33.73 -25.78 -68.20
N GLY A 753 -32.87 -26.25 -69.11
CA GLY A 753 -33.01 -25.81 -70.50
C GLY A 753 -31.75 -25.43 -71.28
N LYS A 754 -31.10 -26.46 -71.85
CA LYS A 754 -30.17 -26.48 -73.00
C LYS A 754 -28.72 -26.03 -72.83
#